data_AF-A0AAN6C769-F1
#
_entry.id   AF-A0AAN6C769-F1
#
_cell.length_a   1.000
_cell.length_b   1.000
_cell.length_c   1.000
_cell.angle_alpha   90.00
_cell.angle_beta   90.00
_cell.angle_gamma   90.00
#
_symmetry.space_group_name_H-M   'P 1'
#
loop_
_entity.id
_entity.type
_entity.pdbx_description
1 polymer ?
#
loop_
_entity_poly.entity_id
_entity_poly.type
_entity_poly.pdbx_seq_one_letter_code
_entity_poly.pdbx_strand_id
1 'polypeptide(L)'
;MDLVASVSSTQPTSFLGKVVEICIVTSNCKKTISELTKLGIGPFRIFEFSANTVSDRYFRGQPAEFELLVAFADTGDMVWEIMQPVSGPSLMQEFLDRGGQGIHHVAFDCNHVPQQQRKEEFKRRGFEVAQSGIWHGKKGTFSKSEIRLVSFKTSGSDGQQLEASIKNVELDPDHPITYTALSYCWGITFERIEVPCDGEMLSITSSLHEALVEITKSRQNEALWIDQICINQEDMAEKSEQVSKMNMIYDKAETVLAWLGPAVHNTELAIDFVKKVGDVALPTATDLFCWDSYGEAHEETKLERTEELTNEQSGELGLPFDDDNSWTAFVDFFDRPWYQRMWTVQEIIQARKAIVQCGPHSLPWEHVSAAARWYIYKAGAIRQDYPREVDGARLVTQMTTIAWRMKMGSEYNRALFNQEARPSCRWGMRDLLENLRPRLATDPRDKVFALLGISDIDRELWEDRGMTVDYSKSVVDVFTQATDEIIKSDTSDLNVIWSARQRNDEGEWPSWVPDWRLETGTGCAWGIGAPLKTEGKPNGEHVYIPTTEPRSLAVKGKVIGRVTYKNEYRHFGELFRDSHLREVYNACMERLSVYPTGEDVETAFGLTLIGGLPFPATLQKKETSVETYAAMYMQFYDNTQMPMGTAEEKAKRDEALAETYKVGLDMTWLQAVLAAYCERRFIVTDSGHMGLAHHQVLEGDVIAVVMGLEWPCVLRPKSNGEKHDQGYEFIGDAYCHGVMNGEAMEGIISGSDEGEIFTLR
;
A
#
# COMPACT_ATOMS: atom_id res chain seq x y z
N MET A 1 42.25 48.81 32.42
CA MET A 1 41.82 47.86 31.37
C MET A 1 43.04 47.04 31.03
N ASP A 2 43.23 45.93 31.76
CA ASP A 2 44.34 45.02 31.50
C ASP A 2 43.91 44.03 30.42
N LEU A 3 44.67 44.02 29.33
CA LEU A 3 44.56 43.08 28.22
C LEU A 3 44.92 41.68 28.71
N VAL A 4 43.96 40.76 28.68
CA VAL A 4 44.21 39.33 28.87
C VAL A 4 44.94 38.83 27.62
N ALA A 5 46.21 38.49 27.77
CA ALA A 5 47.03 37.87 26.74
C ALA A 5 46.45 36.49 26.37
N SER A 6 46.18 36.26 25.08
CA SER A 6 45.79 34.96 24.57
C SER A 6 47.00 34.02 24.58
N VAL A 7 46.94 33.00 25.43
CA VAL A 7 47.92 31.92 25.43
C VAL A 7 47.54 30.95 24.31
N SER A 8 48.24 31.04 23.18
CA SER A 8 48.16 30.06 22.10
C SER A 8 49.10 28.89 22.43
N SER A 9 48.54 27.70 22.65
CA SER A 9 49.33 26.47 22.73
C SER A 9 49.49 25.87 21.34
N THR A 10 50.66 26.01 20.74
CA THR A 10 51.06 25.23 19.56
C THR A 10 51.44 23.82 20.02
N GLN A 11 50.46 22.92 20.12
CA GLN A 11 50.71 21.47 20.14
C GLN A 11 50.15 20.84 18.86
N PRO A 12 50.72 19.72 18.39
CA PRO A 12 50.24 19.01 17.20
C PRO A 12 48.83 18.45 17.44
N THR A 13 48.15 18.06 16.36
CA THR A 13 46.80 17.46 16.31
C THR A 13 46.43 16.70 17.59
N SER A 14 45.37 17.16 18.25
CA SER A 14 44.94 16.66 19.56
C SER A 14 44.66 15.16 19.50
N PHE A 15 45.18 14.38 20.45
CA PHE A 15 44.88 12.94 20.59
C PHE A 15 43.37 12.65 20.59
N LEU A 16 42.57 13.58 21.13
CA LEU A 16 41.12 13.47 21.19
C LEU A 16 40.45 13.64 19.82
N GLY A 17 41.09 14.32 18.86
CA GLY A 17 40.47 14.57 17.55
C GLY A 17 39.18 15.39 17.65
N LYS A 18 38.13 15.00 16.93
CA LYS A 18 36.84 15.70 16.83
C LYS A 18 35.85 15.23 17.90
N VAL A 19 35.02 16.16 18.41
CA VAL A 19 33.84 15.82 19.21
C VAL A 19 32.80 15.18 18.30
N VAL A 20 32.35 13.97 18.65
CA VAL A 20 31.40 13.20 17.84
C VAL A 20 30.07 12.96 18.54
N GLU A 21 30.00 13.18 19.85
CA GLU A 21 28.77 12.91 20.62
C GLU A 21 28.68 13.82 21.84
N ILE A 22 27.46 14.26 22.15
CA ILE A 22 27.10 14.95 23.39
C ILE A 22 26.01 14.15 24.09
N CYS A 23 26.27 13.74 25.33
CA CYS A 23 25.33 12.98 26.14
C CYS A 23 24.60 13.85 27.15
N ILE A 24 23.27 13.79 27.16
CA ILE A 24 22.37 14.40 28.14
C ILE A 24 21.83 13.30 29.06
N VAL A 25 22.13 13.41 30.36
CA VAL A 25 21.52 12.54 31.37
C VAL A 25 20.24 13.17 31.90
N THR A 26 19.16 12.39 31.96
CA THR A 26 17.82 12.82 32.34
C THR A 26 17.11 11.77 33.20
N SER A 27 16.16 12.22 34.03
CA SER A 27 15.25 11.31 34.75
C SER A 27 14.03 10.88 33.92
N ASN A 28 13.81 11.50 32.75
CA ASN A 28 12.69 11.20 31.87
C ASN A 28 13.08 11.38 30.40
N CYS A 29 13.54 10.28 29.79
CA CYS A 29 14.01 10.19 28.42
C CYS A 29 12.94 10.65 27.41
N LYS A 30 11.70 10.17 27.55
CA LYS A 30 10.59 10.53 26.64
C LYS A 30 10.30 12.03 26.63
N LYS A 31 10.28 12.66 27.81
CA LYS A 31 10.08 14.12 27.91
C LYS A 31 11.24 14.88 27.27
N THR A 32 12.49 14.48 27.54
CA THR A 32 13.67 15.13 26.97
C THR A 32 13.71 15.02 25.44
N ILE A 33 13.40 13.83 24.89
CA ILE A 33 13.25 13.61 23.44
C ILE A 33 12.21 14.59 22.87
N SER A 34 11.00 14.61 23.45
CA SER A 34 9.92 15.47 22.97
C SER A 34 10.30 16.95 22.92
N GLU A 35 11.01 17.47 23.93
CA GLU A 35 11.43 18.87 23.92
C GLU A 35 12.58 19.15 22.94
N LEU A 36 13.53 18.23 22.76
CA LEU A 36 14.61 18.39 21.80
C LEU A 36 14.11 18.30 20.35
N THR A 37 13.14 17.44 20.07
CA THR A 37 12.51 17.35 18.75
C THR A 37 11.79 18.64 18.36
N LYS A 38 11.19 19.37 19.33
CA LYS A 38 10.63 20.71 19.06
C LYS A 38 11.69 21.74 18.62
N LEU A 39 12.95 21.53 18.98
CA LEU A 39 14.08 22.35 18.57
C LEU A 39 14.69 21.90 17.23
N GLY A 40 14.12 20.87 16.59
CA GLY A 40 14.63 20.28 15.35
C GLY A 40 15.77 19.27 15.55
N ILE A 41 15.98 18.80 16.78
CA ILE A 41 16.97 17.77 17.08
C ILE A 41 16.26 16.42 17.13
N GLY A 42 16.56 15.54 16.18
CA GLY A 42 15.87 14.27 15.97
C GLY A 42 16.00 13.81 14.52
N PRO A 43 15.41 12.66 14.15
CA PRO A 43 14.63 11.75 15.01
C PRO A 43 15.52 10.98 16.01
N PHE A 44 14.96 10.60 17.16
CA PHE A 44 15.65 9.83 18.20
C PHE A 44 15.29 8.35 18.14
N ARG A 45 16.30 7.47 18.20
CA ARG A 45 16.14 6.01 18.32
C ARG A 45 16.45 5.57 19.74
N ILE A 46 15.55 4.82 20.38
CA ILE A 46 15.65 4.42 21.79
C ILE A 46 16.10 2.96 21.91
N PHE A 47 17.06 2.70 22.79
CA PHE A 47 17.65 1.40 23.08
C PHE A 47 17.59 1.10 24.57
N GLU A 48 17.40 -0.17 24.91
CA GLU A 48 17.56 -0.67 26.27
C GLU A 48 18.96 -1.28 26.42
N PHE A 49 19.74 -0.76 27.36
CA PHE A 49 21.01 -1.34 27.77
C PHE A 49 20.76 -2.17 29.03
N SER A 50 20.70 -3.49 28.89
CA SER A 50 20.32 -4.45 29.93
C SER A 50 21.21 -5.69 29.89
N ALA A 51 20.98 -6.67 30.78
CA ALA A 51 21.64 -7.99 30.78
C ALA A 51 21.65 -8.68 29.40
N ASN A 52 20.61 -8.48 28.60
CA ASN A 52 20.47 -9.11 27.30
C ASN A 52 21.21 -8.37 26.19
N THR A 53 21.44 -7.06 26.35
CA THR A 53 21.97 -6.21 25.28
C THR A 53 23.39 -5.70 25.55
N VAL A 54 23.91 -5.80 26.78
CA VAL A 54 25.28 -5.35 27.12
C VAL A 54 25.98 -6.38 28.02
N SER A 55 27.07 -6.99 27.56
CA SER A 55 27.96 -7.84 28.39
C SER A 55 29.08 -7.04 29.04
N ASP A 56 29.86 -7.69 29.92
CA ASP A 56 31.07 -7.15 30.53
C ASP A 56 30.87 -5.75 31.12
N ARG A 57 29.80 -5.59 31.89
CA ARG A 57 29.46 -4.34 32.56
C ARG A 57 30.27 -4.15 33.83
N TYR A 58 31.04 -3.06 33.87
CA TYR A 58 31.82 -2.65 35.02
C TYR A 58 31.52 -1.20 35.37
N PHE A 59 31.43 -0.93 36.67
CA PHE A 59 31.31 0.40 37.25
C PHE A 59 32.40 0.59 38.30
N ARG A 60 33.21 1.64 38.16
CA ARG A 60 34.38 1.93 39.02
C ARG A 60 35.29 0.72 39.24
N GLY A 61 35.50 -0.05 38.17
CA GLY A 61 36.38 -1.23 38.16
C GLY A 61 35.78 -2.49 38.80
N GLN A 62 34.52 -2.49 39.22
CA GLN A 62 33.82 -3.66 39.75
C GLN A 62 32.71 -4.10 38.79
N PRO A 63 32.43 -5.43 38.64
CA PRO A 63 31.26 -5.90 37.89
C PRO A 63 29.98 -5.26 38.43
N ALA A 64 29.10 -4.80 37.54
CA ALA A 64 27.87 -4.11 37.91
C ALA A 64 26.70 -4.42 36.96
N GLU A 65 25.52 -4.63 37.53
CA GLU A 65 24.28 -4.87 36.79
C GLU A 65 23.49 -3.57 36.67
N PHE A 66 24.02 -2.60 35.93
CA PHE A 66 23.27 -1.39 35.59
C PHE A 66 22.41 -1.59 34.34
N GLU A 67 21.25 -0.93 34.33
CA GLU A 67 20.36 -0.83 33.19
C GLU A 67 20.09 0.63 32.84
N LEU A 68 20.07 0.94 31.55
CA LEU A 68 19.88 2.29 31.04
C LEU A 68 18.90 2.28 29.85
N LEU A 69 18.09 3.33 29.74
CA LEU A 69 17.50 3.72 28.46
C LEU A 69 18.46 4.70 27.80
N VAL A 70 18.80 4.44 26.55
CA VAL A 70 19.71 5.26 25.76
C VAL A 70 19.01 5.66 24.48
N ALA A 71 18.99 6.94 24.11
CA ALA A 71 18.43 7.40 22.85
C ALA A 71 19.46 8.19 22.04
N PHE A 72 19.51 7.96 20.73
CA PHE A 72 20.44 8.62 19.82
C PHE A 72 19.69 9.40 18.74
N ALA A 73 20.12 10.62 18.45
CA ALA A 73 19.73 11.37 17.25
C ALA A 73 20.95 12.01 16.63
N ASP A 74 20.99 12.08 15.31
CA ASP A 74 22.12 12.62 14.59
C ASP A 74 21.85 14.03 14.10
N THR A 75 22.87 14.89 14.11
CA THR A 75 22.77 16.26 13.60
C THR A 75 24.08 16.63 12.89
N GLY A 76 24.14 16.34 11.58
CA GLY A 76 25.38 16.41 10.82
C GLY A 76 26.41 15.42 11.38
N ASP A 77 27.62 15.90 11.67
CA ASP A 77 28.72 15.05 12.14
C ASP A 77 28.74 14.81 13.68
N MET A 78 27.63 15.09 14.37
CA MET A 78 27.53 15.02 15.83
C MET A 78 26.29 14.22 16.25
N VAL A 79 26.46 13.35 17.23
CA VAL A 79 25.40 12.54 17.83
C VAL A 79 24.90 13.20 19.12
N TRP A 80 23.59 13.31 19.27
CA TRP A 80 22.91 13.58 20.52
C TRP A 80 22.55 12.27 21.20
N GLU A 81 23.18 12.00 22.35
CA GLU A 81 22.86 10.87 23.19
C GLU A 81 22.01 11.34 24.39
N ILE A 82 20.93 10.63 24.71
CA ILE A 82 20.14 10.85 25.91
C ILE A 82 20.19 9.57 26.73
N MET A 83 20.60 9.68 28.00
CA MET A 83 20.69 8.53 28.90
C MET A 83 19.82 8.72 30.13
N GLN A 84 18.95 7.74 30.38
CA GLN A 84 18.17 7.64 31.60
C GLN A 84 18.59 6.35 32.34
N PRO A 85 19.13 6.43 33.56
CA PRO A 85 19.34 5.25 34.37
C PRO A 85 17.99 4.61 34.76
N VAL A 86 17.92 3.29 34.64
CA VAL A 86 16.74 2.47 34.99
C VAL A 86 16.97 1.74 36.30
N SER A 87 18.09 1.03 36.42
CA SER A 87 18.43 0.26 37.61
C SER A 87 19.95 0.08 37.76
N GLY A 88 20.39 -0.31 38.96
CA GLY A 88 21.79 -0.60 39.27
C GLY A 88 22.73 0.63 39.35
N PRO A 89 23.98 0.43 39.82
CA PRO A 89 24.94 1.51 40.00
C PRO A 89 25.57 1.93 38.66
N SER A 90 25.38 3.20 38.27
CA SER A 90 25.95 3.79 37.05
C SER A 90 26.39 5.25 37.26
N LEU A 91 27.25 5.76 36.37
CA LEU A 91 27.66 7.17 36.37
C LEU A 91 26.48 8.10 36.13
N MET A 92 25.50 7.66 35.34
CA MET A 92 24.27 8.40 35.03
C MET A 92 23.43 8.55 36.30
N GLN A 93 23.30 7.47 37.09
CA GLN A 93 22.62 7.53 38.39
C GLN A 93 23.38 8.45 39.37
N GLU A 94 24.71 8.34 39.47
CA GLU A 94 25.50 9.26 40.31
C GLU A 94 25.32 10.73 39.90
N PHE A 95 25.16 11.02 38.62
CA PHE A 95 24.95 12.37 38.11
C PHE A 95 23.58 12.92 38.53
N LEU A 96 22.53 12.10 38.39
CA LEU A 96 21.19 12.45 38.87
C LEU A 96 21.17 12.67 40.39
N ASP A 97 21.82 11.80 41.16
CA ASP A 97 21.85 11.85 42.63
C ASP A 97 22.50 13.13 43.17
N ARG A 98 23.42 13.74 42.42
CA ARG A 98 24.05 15.04 42.75
C ARG A 98 23.17 16.24 42.37
N GLY A 99 21.93 15.99 41.94
CA GLY A 99 20.99 17.02 41.47
C GLY A 99 21.24 17.47 40.03
N GLY A 100 22.02 16.72 39.24
CA GLY A 100 22.32 17.04 37.85
C GLY A 100 21.26 16.52 36.89
N GLN A 101 20.80 17.34 35.95
CA GLN A 101 20.20 16.92 34.67
C GLN A 101 20.80 17.80 33.57
N GLY A 102 21.09 17.23 32.40
CA GLY A 102 21.76 17.96 31.32
C GLY A 102 23.00 17.24 30.81
N ILE A 103 23.92 17.98 30.19
CA ILE A 103 25.12 17.42 29.55
C ILE A 103 25.99 16.72 30.61
N HIS A 104 26.18 15.41 30.46
CA HIS A 104 26.98 14.58 31.34
C HIS A 104 28.40 14.38 30.80
N HIS A 105 28.50 14.04 29.51
CA HIS A 105 29.78 13.76 28.89
C HIS A 105 29.79 14.11 27.40
N VAL A 106 30.99 14.14 26.83
CA VAL A 106 31.24 14.31 25.41
C VAL A 106 32.13 13.18 24.93
N ALA A 107 31.88 12.66 23.73
CA ALA A 107 32.71 11.64 23.12
C ALA A 107 33.55 12.22 21.97
N PHE A 108 34.70 11.58 21.76
CA PHE A 108 35.75 12.01 20.87
C PHE A 108 36.13 10.86 19.93
N ASP A 109 36.29 11.15 18.63
CA ASP A 109 36.70 10.14 17.63
C ASP A 109 38.11 9.59 17.91
N CYS A 110 38.92 10.36 18.65
CA CYS A 110 40.33 10.12 18.89
C CYS A 110 41.12 9.84 17.61
N ASN A 111 40.83 10.60 16.54
CA ASN A 111 41.41 10.44 15.20
C ASN A 111 41.31 8.99 14.65
N HIS A 112 40.22 8.29 14.98
CA HIS A 112 39.92 6.91 14.56
C HIS A 112 40.95 5.85 15.01
N VAL A 113 41.73 6.14 16.05
CA VAL A 113 42.66 5.16 16.64
C VAL A 113 41.88 3.96 17.23
N PRO A 114 42.35 2.71 17.06
CA PRO A 114 41.68 1.52 17.61
C PRO A 114 41.39 1.62 19.11
N GLN A 115 40.24 1.10 19.57
CA GLN A 115 39.75 1.26 20.96
C GLN A 115 40.74 0.81 22.03
N GLN A 116 41.45 -0.29 21.79
CA GLN A 116 42.45 -0.81 22.74
C GLN A 116 43.61 0.18 22.92
N GLN A 117 44.12 0.72 21.81
CA GLN A 117 45.19 1.73 21.83
C GLN A 117 44.73 3.03 22.48
N ARG A 118 43.46 3.43 22.29
CA ARG A 118 42.87 4.59 22.98
C ARG A 118 42.86 4.40 24.49
N LYS A 119 42.42 3.24 24.98
CA LYS A 119 42.41 2.92 26.42
C LYS A 119 43.83 2.96 27.01
N GLU A 120 44.81 2.41 26.31
CA GLU A 120 46.21 2.44 26.73
C GLU A 120 46.79 3.85 26.75
N GLU A 121 46.44 4.70 25.79
CA GLU A 121 46.83 6.11 25.76
C GLU A 121 46.24 6.89 26.94
N PHE A 122 44.92 6.76 27.19
CA PHE A 122 44.27 7.39 28.35
C PHE A 122 44.91 6.95 29.66
N LYS A 123 45.21 5.64 29.80
CA LYS A 123 45.91 5.10 30.97
C LYS A 123 47.32 5.69 31.11
N ARG A 124 48.08 5.79 30.02
CA ARG A 124 49.42 6.42 30.03
C ARG A 124 49.38 7.88 30.45
N ARG A 125 48.26 8.56 30.16
CA ARG A 125 48.00 9.95 30.55
C ARG A 125 47.40 10.10 31.96
N GLY A 126 47.25 9.01 32.71
CA GLY A 126 46.78 9.01 34.10
C GLY A 126 45.26 8.99 34.27
N PHE A 127 44.50 8.63 33.23
CA PHE A 127 43.05 8.46 33.31
C PHE A 127 42.68 6.98 33.44
N GLU A 128 41.76 6.68 34.35
CA GLU A 128 41.22 5.33 34.56
C GLU A 128 39.79 5.23 34.00
N VAL A 129 39.39 4.01 33.60
CA VAL A 129 38.05 3.76 33.07
C VAL A 129 37.03 3.79 34.22
N ALA A 130 36.11 4.75 34.17
CA ALA A 130 35.10 4.93 35.22
C ALA A 130 33.88 4.00 35.08
N GLN A 131 33.48 3.67 33.85
CA GLN A 131 32.41 2.71 33.54
C GLN A 131 32.69 2.08 32.16
N SER A 132 32.33 0.82 31.98
CA SER A 132 32.42 0.13 30.69
C SER A 132 31.33 -0.93 30.52
N GLY A 133 31.04 -1.26 29.28
CA GLY A 133 30.20 -2.39 28.86
C GLY A 133 30.47 -2.70 27.39
N ILE A 134 30.20 -3.94 26.98
CA ILE A 134 30.23 -4.37 25.58
C ILE A 134 28.78 -4.51 25.12
N TRP A 135 28.29 -3.49 24.44
CA TRP A 135 26.96 -3.55 23.83
C TRP A 135 26.96 -4.57 22.69
N HIS A 136 25.98 -5.47 22.72
CA HIS A 136 25.73 -6.52 21.73
C HIS A 136 24.92 -6.02 20.53
N GLY A 137 24.37 -4.80 20.61
CA GLY A 137 23.82 -4.15 19.43
C GLY A 137 24.92 -3.63 18.50
N LYS A 138 24.57 -3.43 17.24
CA LYS A 138 25.49 -2.85 16.23
C LYS A 138 25.81 -1.40 16.62
N LYS A 139 27.07 -1.11 16.99
CA LYS A 139 27.57 0.21 17.35
C LYS A 139 27.17 1.28 16.30
N GLY A 140 26.32 2.23 16.68
CA GLY A 140 25.80 3.28 15.80
C GLY A 140 24.79 2.75 14.78
N THR A 141 23.50 2.96 15.03
CA THR A 141 22.48 2.83 13.99
C THR A 141 22.15 4.22 13.42
N PHE A 142 23.11 4.87 12.78
CA PHE A 142 23.00 4.88 11.33
C PHE A 142 23.52 3.53 10.90
N SER A 143 22.69 2.63 10.37
CA SER A 143 23.28 1.45 9.79
C SER A 143 24.23 1.93 8.70
N LYS A 144 25.54 1.78 8.92
CA LYS A 144 26.42 1.28 7.88
C LYS A 144 25.70 0.06 7.34
N SER A 145 24.88 0.25 6.31
CA SER A 145 24.06 -0.82 5.77
C SER A 145 24.99 -1.68 4.96
N GLU A 146 25.63 -2.63 5.63
CA GLU A 146 26.43 -3.64 4.94
C GLU A 146 25.50 -4.49 4.07
N ILE A 147 25.80 -4.51 2.79
CA ILE A 147 25.17 -5.36 1.79
C ILE A 147 26.24 -6.22 1.13
N ARG A 148 25.83 -7.37 0.61
CA ARG A 148 26.66 -8.18 -0.29
C ARG A 148 26.47 -7.69 -1.72
N LEU A 149 27.57 -7.61 -2.47
CA LEU A 149 27.56 -7.48 -3.92
C LEU A 149 28.29 -8.67 -4.52
N VAL A 150 27.74 -9.20 -5.60
CA VAL A 150 28.30 -10.32 -6.36
C VAL A 150 28.77 -9.83 -7.72
N SER A 151 29.87 -10.37 -8.21
CA SER A 151 30.37 -10.13 -9.57
C SER A 151 30.60 -11.46 -10.27
N PHE A 152 30.38 -11.50 -11.58
CA PHE A 152 30.53 -12.70 -12.40
C PHE A 152 31.46 -12.47 -13.58
N LYS A 153 32.23 -13.50 -13.91
CA LYS A 153 32.97 -13.63 -15.17
C LYS A 153 32.61 -14.94 -15.85
N THR A 154 32.71 -14.97 -17.18
CA THR A 154 32.56 -16.21 -17.93
C THR A 154 33.91 -16.92 -18.03
N SER A 155 33.95 -18.21 -17.71
CA SER A 155 35.05 -19.12 -18.02
C SER A 155 34.67 -20.07 -19.16
N GLY A 156 35.65 -20.72 -19.78
CA GLY A 156 35.41 -21.73 -20.83
C GLY A 156 35.21 -21.16 -22.24
N SER A 157 35.29 -22.04 -23.24
CA SER A 157 35.22 -21.67 -24.67
C SER A 157 33.82 -21.45 -25.22
N ASP A 158 32.78 -21.86 -24.48
CA ASP A 158 31.36 -21.72 -24.85
C ASP A 158 30.69 -20.47 -24.26
N GLY A 159 31.37 -19.76 -23.35
CA GLY A 159 30.86 -18.56 -22.68
C GLY A 159 29.69 -18.83 -21.72
N GLN A 160 29.44 -20.09 -21.37
CA GLN A 160 28.31 -20.49 -20.50
C GLN A 160 28.73 -20.78 -19.06
N GLN A 161 30.00 -21.08 -18.79
CA GLN A 161 30.45 -21.31 -17.41
C GLN A 161 30.63 -19.97 -16.70
N LEU A 162 29.96 -19.82 -15.57
CA LEU A 162 30.08 -18.64 -14.71
C LEU A 162 31.06 -18.92 -13.56
N GLU A 163 31.79 -17.91 -13.13
CA GLU A 163 32.55 -17.90 -11.89
C GLU A 163 32.20 -16.61 -11.14
N ALA A 164 31.81 -16.76 -9.88
CA ALA A 164 31.32 -15.68 -9.02
C ALA A 164 32.38 -15.23 -8.00
N SER A 165 32.25 -14.00 -7.53
CA SER A 165 32.97 -13.49 -6.35
C SER A 165 32.07 -12.55 -5.57
N ILE A 166 32.00 -12.71 -4.25
CA ILE A 166 31.13 -11.95 -3.35
C ILE A 166 31.96 -11.06 -2.45
N LYS A 167 31.54 -9.79 -2.32
CA LYS A 167 32.14 -8.81 -1.41
C LYS A 167 31.09 -8.16 -0.52
N ASN A 168 31.43 -7.96 0.75
CA ASN A 168 30.65 -7.12 1.65
C ASN A 168 31.04 -5.66 1.44
N VAL A 169 30.05 -4.78 1.35
CA VAL A 169 30.26 -3.34 1.17
C VAL A 169 29.32 -2.56 2.08
N GLU A 170 29.77 -1.41 2.57
CA GLU A 170 28.95 -0.49 3.34
C GLU A 170 28.23 0.49 2.40
N LEU A 171 26.91 0.65 2.52
CA LEU A 171 26.19 1.75 1.86
C LEU A 171 26.42 3.05 2.64
N ASP A 172 27.61 3.62 2.51
CA ASP A 172 28.00 4.90 3.10
C ASP A 172 27.42 6.07 2.27
N PRO A 173 26.58 6.94 2.85
CA PRO A 173 26.07 8.13 2.17
C PRO A 173 27.18 9.08 1.69
N ASP A 174 28.29 9.15 2.41
CA ASP A 174 29.41 10.05 2.09
C ASP A 174 30.35 9.45 1.02
N HIS A 175 30.33 8.12 0.88
CA HIS A 175 31.11 7.37 -0.11
C HIS A 175 30.19 6.44 -0.91
N PRO A 176 29.33 6.97 -1.80
CA PRO A 176 28.36 6.18 -2.53
C PRO A 176 29.03 5.13 -3.41
N ILE A 177 28.52 3.90 -3.36
CA ILE A 177 29.02 2.77 -4.14
C ILE A 177 28.17 2.59 -5.40
N THR A 178 28.83 2.34 -6.52
CA THR A 178 28.19 2.04 -7.79
C THR A 178 27.94 0.54 -7.95
N TYR A 179 26.70 0.16 -8.21
CA TYR A 179 26.29 -1.22 -8.51
C TYR A 179 24.97 -1.24 -9.29
N THR A 180 24.70 -2.37 -9.94
CA THR A 180 23.42 -2.65 -10.60
C THR A 180 22.60 -3.61 -9.73
N ALA A 181 21.33 -3.32 -9.51
CA ALA A 181 20.41 -4.26 -8.85
C ALA A 181 19.64 -5.07 -9.90
N LEU A 182 19.59 -6.40 -9.74
CA LEU A 182 18.83 -7.29 -10.61
C LEU A 182 17.42 -7.49 -10.06
N SER A 183 16.42 -7.37 -10.93
CA SER A 183 15.01 -7.65 -10.67
C SER A 183 14.59 -8.77 -11.62
N TYR A 184 14.27 -9.96 -11.12
CA TYR A 184 13.98 -11.12 -11.96
C TYR A 184 13.00 -12.08 -11.31
N CYS A 185 12.31 -12.89 -12.12
CA CYS A 185 11.46 -13.96 -11.60
C CYS A 185 12.31 -15.17 -11.19
N TRP A 186 12.22 -15.58 -9.92
CA TRP A 186 12.94 -16.74 -9.39
C TRP A 186 12.59 -18.05 -10.08
N GLY A 187 11.44 -18.11 -10.77
CA GLY A 187 11.00 -19.28 -11.50
C GLY A 187 10.85 -20.50 -10.59
N ILE A 188 11.20 -21.66 -11.13
CA ILE A 188 11.12 -22.94 -10.44
C ILE A 188 12.29 -23.08 -9.47
N THR A 189 12.00 -23.10 -8.17
CA THR A 189 13.03 -23.01 -7.11
C THR A 189 13.77 -24.32 -6.83
N PHE A 190 13.26 -25.47 -7.29
CA PHE A 190 13.91 -26.78 -7.09
C PHE A 190 14.99 -27.11 -8.14
N GLU A 191 15.03 -26.39 -9.26
CA GLU A 191 16.09 -26.55 -10.26
C GLU A 191 17.28 -25.66 -9.88
N ARG A 192 18.33 -26.29 -9.35
CA ARG A 192 19.54 -25.63 -8.89
C ARG A 192 20.73 -25.89 -9.82
N ILE A 193 21.53 -24.86 -10.02
CA ILE A 193 22.80 -24.92 -10.77
C ILE A 193 23.91 -24.45 -9.82
N GLU A 194 24.99 -25.22 -9.77
CA GLU A 194 26.15 -24.92 -8.94
C GLU A 194 27.16 -24.09 -9.72
N VAL A 195 27.55 -22.95 -9.15
CA VAL A 195 28.50 -21.99 -9.73
C VAL A 195 29.70 -21.81 -8.78
N PRO A 196 30.95 -21.96 -9.23
CA PRO A 196 32.11 -21.68 -8.39
C PRO A 196 32.11 -20.23 -7.87
N CYS A 197 32.35 -20.04 -6.58
CA CYS A 197 32.36 -18.74 -5.91
C CYS A 197 33.44 -18.68 -4.83
N ASP A 198 34.50 -17.89 -5.04
CA ASP A 198 35.59 -17.67 -4.07
C ASP A 198 36.18 -18.96 -3.43
N GLY A 199 36.19 -20.08 -4.18
CA GLY A 199 36.70 -21.38 -3.73
C GLY A 199 35.63 -22.35 -3.19
N GLU A 200 34.39 -21.90 -3.04
CA GLU A 200 33.21 -22.69 -2.67
C GLU A 200 32.24 -22.84 -3.86
N MET A 201 31.13 -23.56 -3.68
CA MET A 201 30.05 -23.67 -4.66
C MET A 201 28.83 -22.86 -4.22
N LEU A 202 28.33 -22.01 -5.11
CA LEU A 202 27.13 -21.20 -4.95
C LEU A 202 25.98 -21.84 -5.73
N SER A 203 24.91 -22.21 -5.02
CA SER A 203 23.72 -22.80 -5.61
C SER A 203 22.71 -21.73 -6.03
N ILE A 204 22.42 -21.61 -7.32
CA ILE A 204 21.48 -20.63 -7.89
C ILE A 204 20.34 -21.29 -8.67
N THR A 205 19.21 -20.61 -8.87
CA THR A 205 18.11 -21.14 -9.71
C THR A 205 18.48 -21.13 -11.20
N SER A 206 17.84 -22.03 -11.97
CA SER A 206 17.99 -22.07 -13.43
C SER A 206 17.66 -20.72 -14.09
N SER A 207 16.59 -20.05 -13.65
CA SER A 207 16.22 -18.73 -14.16
C SER A 207 17.26 -17.64 -13.88
N LEU A 208 17.95 -17.70 -12.73
CA LEU A 208 19.03 -16.77 -12.41
C LEU A 208 20.26 -17.04 -13.27
N HIS A 209 20.62 -18.31 -13.45
CA HIS A 209 21.73 -18.69 -14.32
C HIS A 209 21.51 -18.21 -15.77
N GLU A 210 20.32 -18.41 -16.33
CA GLU A 210 19.97 -17.90 -17.67
C GLU A 210 20.11 -16.38 -17.77
N ALA A 211 19.62 -15.64 -16.78
CA ALA A 211 19.77 -14.19 -16.72
C ALA A 211 21.26 -13.79 -16.69
N LEU A 212 22.05 -14.42 -15.82
CA LEU A 212 23.46 -14.11 -15.64
C LEU A 212 24.31 -14.42 -16.88
N VAL A 213 24.05 -15.53 -17.58
CA VAL A 213 24.74 -15.85 -18.85
C VAL A 213 24.49 -14.76 -19.88
N GLU A 214 23.27 -14.22 -19.98
CA GLU A 214 22.98 -13.13 -20.92
C GLU A 214 23.60 -11.80 -20.47
N ILE A 215 23.45 -11.44 -19.20
CA ILE A 215 23.95 -10.19 -18.61
C ILE A 215 25.48 -10.11 -18.76
N THR A 216 26.19 -11.20 -18.45
CA THR A 216 27.66 -11.25 -18.49
C THR A 216 28.24 -11.15 -19.92
N LYS A 217 27.46 -11.31 -20.99
CA LYS A 217 27.93 -11.04 -22.36
C LYS A 217 28.31 -9.58 -22.57
N SER A 218 27.66 -8.66 -21.86
CA SER A 218 27.89 -7.21 -21.98
C SER A 218 28.42 -6.56 -20.70
N ARG A 219 28.33 -7.24 -19.55
CA ARG A 219 28.61 -6.70 -18.21
C ARG A 219 29.52 -7.59 -17.36
N GLN A 220 30.70 -7.94 -17.86
CA GLN A 220 31.64 -8.77 -17.09
C GLN A 220 32.23 -8.04 -15.89
N ASN A 221 32.32 -8.74 -14.76
CA ASN A 221 32.84 -8.24 -13.48
C ASN A 221 32.13 -6.99 -12.94
N GLU A 222 30.91 -6.70 -13.42
CA GLU A 222 30.07 -5.64 -12.84
C GLU A 222 29.60 -6.06 -11.44
N ALA A 223 29.54 -5.11 -10.52
CA ALA A 223 29.01 -5.36 -9.18
C ALA A 223 27.48 -5.39 -9.24
N LEU A 224 26.91 -6.55 -8.92
CA LEU A 224 25.48 -6.79 -8.92
C LEU A 224 24.96 -7.00 -7.50
N TRP A 225 23.76 -6.47 -7.22
CA TRP A 225 22.96 -6.90 -6.08
C TRP A 225 21.85 -7.82 -6.59
N ILE A 226 21.79 -9.04 -6.03
CA ILE A 226 20.85 -10.08 -6.44
C ILE A 226 20.29 -10.70 -5.16
N ASP A 227 19.00 -10.53 -4.89
CA ASP A 227 18.33 -10.97 -3.66
C ASP A 227 18.63 -12.43 -3.27
N GLN A 228 18.60 -13.37 -4.22
CA GLN A 228 18.88 -14.79 -3.98
C GLN A 228 20.30 -15.06 -3.44
N ILE A 229 21.28 -14.23 -3.78
CA ILE A 229 22.70 -14.42 -3.41
C ILE A 229 23.11 -13.49 -2.27
N CYS A 230 22.67 -12.23 -2.35
CA CYS A 230 23.06 -11.16 -1.44
C CYS A 230 22.29 -11.16 -0.12
N ILE A 231 21.21 -11.95 -0.03
CA ILE A 231 20.45 -12.21 1.20
C ILE A 231 20.58 -13.69 1.55
N ASN A 232 20.81 -13.99 2.83
CA ASN A 232 20.87 -15.37 3.29
C ASN A 232 19.43 -15.87 3.44
N GLN A 233 19.00 -16.69 2.49
CA GLN A 233 17.63 -17.17 2.42
C GLN A 233 17.29 -18.18 3.51
N GLU A 234 18.30 -18.78 4.16
CA GLU A 234 18.15 -19.79 5.21
C GLU A 234 18.07 -19.17 6.62
N ASP A 235 18.60 -17.96 6.81
CA ASP A 235 18.53 -17.22 8.06
C ASP A 235 17.35 -16.23 8.02
N MET A 236 16.26 -16.56 8.72
CA MET A 236 15.05 -15.73 8.75
C MET A 236 15.27 -14.34 9.39
N ALA A 237 16.18 -14.23 10.37
CA ALA A 237 16.46 -12.96 11.02
C ALA A 237 17.25 -12.05 10.07
N GLU A 238 18.28 -12.60 9.42
CA GLU A 238 19.02 -11.87 8.40
C GLU A 238 18.14 -11.50 7.21
N LYS A 239 17.32 -12.45 6.72
CA LYS A 239 16.36 -12.22 5.64
C LYS A 239 15.44 -11.05 5.98
N SER A 240 14.84 -11.04 7.17
CA SER A 240 13.96 -9.94 7.60
C SER A 240 14.72 -8.60 7.64
N GLU A 241 15.94 -8.59 8.17
CA GLU A 241 16.81 -7.40 8.19
C GLU A 241 17.15 -6.91 6.77
N GLN A 242 17.53 -7.80 5.85
CA GLN A 242 17.90 -7.41 4.47
C GLN A 242 16.68 -7.00 3.64
N VAL A 243 15.55 -7.68 3.78
CA VAL A 243 14.30 -7.33 3.10
C VAL A 243 13.83 -5.94 3.53
N SER A 244 13.93 -5.61 4.82
CA SER A 244 13.63 -4.25 5.30
C SER A 244 14.50 -3.14 4.67
N LYS A 245 15.65 -3.49 4.09
CA LYS A 245 16.58 -2.56 3.42
C LYS A 245 16.35 -2.48 1.90
N MET A 246 15.51 -3.32 1.30
CA MET A 246 15.37 -3.41 -0.16
C MET A 246 15.01 -2.07 -0.81
N ASN A 247 14.19 -1.23 -0.16
CA ASN A 247 13.81 0.08 -0.71
C ASN A 247 15.04 0.97 -0.92
N MET A 248 15.93 1.00 0.07
CA MET A 248 17.19 1.74 0.02
C MET A 248 18.15 1.08 -0.97
N ILE A 249 18.22 -0.25 -1.04
CA ILE A 249 19.13 -0.94 -1.96
C ILE A 249 18.77 -0.64 -3.42
N TYR A 250 17.49 -0.68 -3.79
CA TYR A 250 17.05 -0.33 -5.14
C TYR A 250 17.16 1.18 -5.43
N ASP A 251 16.91 2.05 -4.43
CA ASP A 251 17.11 3.51 -4.57
C ASP A 251 18.57 3.91 -4.78
N LYS A 252 19.51 3.22 -4.13
CA LYS A 252 20.95 3.51 -4.23
C LYS A 252 21.64 2.85 -5.42
N ALA A 253 21.00 1.88 -6.07
CA ALA A 253 21.55 1.28 -7.29
C ALA A 253 21.73 2.34 -8.39
N GLU A 254 22.82 2.24 -9.15
CA GLU A 254 23.03 3.09 -10.31
C GLU A 254 22.02 2.74 -11.42
N THR A 255 21.81 1.44 -11.62
CA THR A 255 20.86 0.90 -12.59
C THR A 255 20.09 -0.25 -11.96
N VAL A 256 18.78 -0.31 -12.20
CA VAL A 256 17.98 -1.50 -11.96
C VAL A 256 17.74 -2.21 -13.29
N LEU A 257 18.07 -3.49 -13.33
CA LEU A 257 17.87 -4.33 -14.51
C LEU A 257 16.68 -5.27 -14.27
N ALA A 258 15.57 -5.04 -14.97
CA ALA A 258 14.40 -5.91 -14.95
C ALA A 258 14.54 -6.99 -16.03
N TRP A 259 14.84 -8.22 -15.63
CA TRP A 259 14.97 -9.37 -16.52
C TRP A 259 13.62 -10.06 -16.73
N LEU A 260 13.13 -10.02 -17.97
CA LEU A 260 11.86 -10.63 -18.37
C LEU A 260 11.97 -12.10 -18.82
N GLY A 261 13.18 -12.64 -18.90
CA GLY A 261 13.43 -14.01 -19.40
C GLY A 261 14.09 -14.06 -20.77
N PRO A 262 14.32 -15.28 -21.30
CA PRO A 262 14.96 -15.49 -22.58
C PRO A 262 14.12 -14.97 -23.75
N ALA A 263 14.79 -14.74 -24.88
CA ALA A 263 14.12 -14.43 -26.13
C ALA A 263 13.38 -15.66 -26.68
N VAL A 264 12.16 -15.42 -27.16
CA VAL A 264 11.34 -16.36 -27.93
C VAL A 264 11.17 -15.83 -29.35
N HIS A 265 10.55 -16.61 -30.23
CA HIS A 265 10.49 -16.34 -31.67
C HIS A 265 9.99 -14.94 -32.09
N ASN A 266 9.13 -14.28 -31.30
CA ASN A 266 8.59 -12.95 -31.57
C ASN A 266 9.16 -11.84 -30.67
N THR A 267 10.19 -12.12 -29.87
CA THR A 267 10.74 -11.14 -28.91
C THR A 267 11.32 -9.89 -29.58
N GLU A 268 12.02 -10.05 -30.70
CA GLU A 268 12.59 -8.91 -31.43
C GLU A 268 11.47 -7.98 -31.94
N LEU A 269 10.44 -8.55 -32.58
CA LEU A 269 9.26 -7.81 -33.02
C LEU A 269 8.56 -7.10 -31.85
N ALA A 270 8.41 -7.79 -30.72
CA ALA A 270 7.78 -7.22 -29.54
C ALA A 270 8.55 -6.01 -28.99
N ILE A 271 9.88 -6.11 -28.89
CA ILE A 271 10.76 -5.03 -28.44
C ILE A 271 10.64 -3.83 -29.37
N ASP A 272 10.75 -4.04 -30.68
CA ASP A 272 10.66 -2.97 -31.67
C ASP A 272 9.30 -2.28 -31.63
N PHE A 273 8.23 -3.05 -31.47
CA PHE A 273 6.88 -2.51 -31.45
C PHE A 273 6.55 -1.79 -30.13
N VAL A 274 6.94 -2.35 -28.97
CA VAL A 274 6.82 -1.66 -27.67
C VAL A 274 7.60 -0.34 -27.70
N LYS A 275 8.80 -0.33 -28.28
CA LYS A 275 9.58 0.90 -28.48
C LYS A 275 8.81 1.89 -29.36
N LYS A 276 8.23 1.44 -30.47
CA LYS A 276 7.46 2.28 -31.39
C LYS A 276 6.24 2.92 -30.72
N VAL A 277 5.48 2.15 -29.94
CA VAL A 277 4.36 2.68 -29.14
C VAL A 277 4.88 3.67 -28.10
N GLY A 278 5.99 3.34 -27.43
CA GLY A 278 6.67 4.22 -26.49
C GLY A 278 7.12 5.54 -27.13
N ASP A 279 7.69 5.52 -28.33
CA ASP A 279 8.12 6.71 -29.08
C ASP A 279 6.94 7.64 -29.42
N VAL A 280 5.76 7.07 -29.70
CA VAL A 280 4.51 7.83 -29.91
C VAL A 280 3.96 8.39 -28.60
N ALA A 281 4.03 7.61 -27.52
CA ALA A 281 3.45 7.95 -26.23
C ALA A 281 4.28 8.98 -25.45
N LEU A 282 5.61 8.80 -25.40
CA LEU A 282 6.54 9.57 -24.57
C LEU A 282 6.46 11.09 -24.74
N PRO A 283 6.35 11.67 -25.96
CA PRO A 283 6.24 13.12 -26.13
C PRO A 283 4.99 13.73 -25.45
N THR A 284 3.98 12.92 -25.19
CA THR A 284 2.74 13.30 -24.49
C THR A 284 2.63 12.70 -23.10
N ALA A 285 3.58 11.83 -22.73
CA ALA A 285 3.69 11.30 -21.40
C ALA A 285 4.15 12.44 -20.49
N THR A 286 3.43 12.67 -19.41
CA THR A 286 4.01 13.35 -18.27
C THR A 286 5.15 12.46 -17.79
N ASP A 287 6.39 12.97 -17.78
CA ASP A 287 7.52 12.20 -17.26
C ASP A 287 7.11 11.65 -15.89
N LEU A 288 7.40 10.37 -15.66
CA LEU A 288 7.15 9.68 -14.39
C LEU A 288 7.75 10.46 -13.18
N PHE A 289 8.69 11.38 -13.45
CA PHE A 289 9.46 12.17 -12.50
C PHE A 289 9.26 13.69 -12.58
N CYS A 290 8.42 14.24 -13.49
CA CYS A 290 8.26 15.69 -13.68
C CYS A 290 6.79 16.16 -13.63
N TRP A 291 6.05 15.79 -12.58
CA TRP A 291 4.68 16.27 -12.37
C TRP A 291 4.61 17.76 -11.94
N ASP A 292 5.71 18.34 -11.46
CA ASP A 292 5.74 19.65 -10.78
C ASP A 292 5.64 20.89 -11.69
N SER A 293 5.42 20.73 -13.00
CA SER A 293 5.37 21.87 -13.94
C SER A 293 3.97 22.42 -14.21
N TYR A 294 2.91 21.79 -13.71
CA TYR A 294 1.55 22.07 -14.17
C TYR A 294 0.59 22.45 -13.03
N GLY A 295 0.01 23.65 -13.13
CA GLY A 295 -0.89 24.25 -12.14
C GLY A 295 -2.26 23.57 -12.02
N GLU A 296 -3.12 24.16 -11.19
CA GLU A 296 -4.39 23.62 -10.65
C GLU A 296 -5.51 23.26 -11.65
N ALA A 297 -5.24 23.18 -12.96
CA ALA A 297 -6.21 22.90 -14.01
C ALA A 297 -6.00 21.54 -14.70
N HIS A 298 -5.68 20.47 -13.97
CA HIS A 298 -5.53 19.13 -14.55
C HIS A 298 -6.48 18.09 -13.96
N GLU A 299 -7.69 18.06 -14.53
CA GLU A 299 -8.48 16.82 -14.65
C GLU A 299 -7.75 15.89 -15.63
N GLU A 300 -7.01 14.91 -15.09
CA GLU A 300 -6.35 13.77 -15.76
C GLU A 300 -5.38 14.13 -16.92
N THR A 301 -4.15 13.62 -16.85
CA THR A 301 -3.12 13.92 -17.85
C THR A 301 -3.58 13.50 -19.26
N LYS A 302 -3.11 14.17 -20.33
CA LYS A 302 -3.59 13.91 -21.71
C LYS A 302 -3.48 12.44 -22.13
N LEU A 303 -2.47 11.72 -21.63
CA LEU A 303 -2.25 10.31 -21.92
C LEU A 303 -3.27 9.40 -21.20
N GLU A 304 -3.68 9.76 -19.98
CA GLU A 304 -4.63 8.99 -19.15
C GLU A 304 -6.10 9.24 -19.47
N ARG A 305 -6.36 10.13 -20.44
CA ARG A 305 -7.71 10.33 -20.97
C ARG A 305 -8.05 9.18 -21.91
N THR A 306 -9.04 8.38 -21.52
CA THR A 306 -9.65 7.38 -22.38
C THR A 306 -10.18 8.06 -23.64
N GLU A 307 -9.59 7.72 -24.78
CA GLU A 307 -9.92 8.30 -26.07
C GLU A 307 -9.82 7.20 -27.13
N GLU A 308 -10.97 6.76 -27.66
CA GLU A 308 -11.01 5.69 -28.65
C GLU A 308 -10.52 6.21 -30.00
N LEU A 309 -9.32 5.76 -30.40
CA LEU A 309 -8.78 6.05 -31.73
C LEU A 309 -9.38 5.12 -32.78
N THR A 310 -9.61 5.64 -33.98
CA THR A 310 -10.01 4.82 -35.13
C THR A 310 -8.81 4.08 -35.73
N ASN A 311 -9.07 3.03 -36.51
CA ASN A 311 -8.01 2.33 -37.26
C ASN A 311 -7.24 3.29 -38.19
N GLU A 312 -7.91 4.26 -38.81
CA GLU A 312 -7.29 5.27 -39.65
C GLU A 312 -6.31 6.15 -38.85
N GLN A 313 -6.75 6.69 -37.71
CA GLN A 313 -5.91 7.49 -36.81
C GLN A 313 -4.72 6.68 -36.28
N SER A 314 -4.93 5.40 -35.96
CA SER A 314 -3.85 4.50 -35.54
C SER A 314 -2.80 4.31 -36.65
N GLY A 315 -3.24 4.23 -37.91
CA GLY A 315 -2.36 4.13 -39.09
C GLY A 315 -1.53 5.39 -39.30
N GLU A 316 -2.10 6.58 -39.07
CA GLU A 316 -1.37 7.86 -39.15
C GLU A 316 -0.27 7.98 -38.10
N LEU A 317 -0.45 7.37 -36.92
CA LEU A 317 0.56 7.26 -35.88
C LEU A 317 1.62 6.19 -36.16
N GLY A 318 1.47 5.44 -37.27
CA GLY A 318 2.30 4.28 -37.58
C GLY A 318 2.04 3.09 -36.65
N LEU A 319 0.92 3.05 -35.94
CA LEU A 319 0.51 1.98 -35.03
C LEU A 319 -0.81 1.35 -35.49
N PRO A 320 -0.88 0.80 -36.73
CA PRO A 320 -2.12 0.26 -37.28
C PRO A 320 -2.74 -0.80 -36.36
N PHE A 321 -4.00 -0.61 -35.96
CA PHE A 321 -4.72 -1.54 -35.10
C PHE A 321 -5.10 -2.87 -35.77
N ASP A 322 -5.00 -2.95 -37.10
CA ASP A 322 -5.17 -4.18 -37.88
C ASP A 322 -3.87 -4.97 -38.09
N ASP A 323 -2.75 -4.55 -37.45
CA ASP A 323 -1.51 -5.34 -37.40
C ASP A 323 -1.52 -6.36 -36.25
N ASP A 324 -2.27 -7.45 -36.46
CA ASP A 324 -2.46 -8.51 -35.46
C ASP A 324 -1.13 -9.11 -34.97
N ASN A 325 -0.12 -9.23 -35.83
CA ASN A 325 1.17 -9.83 -35.48
C ASN A 325 1.93 -8.96 -34.47
N SER A 326 1.99 -7.64 -34.72
CA SER A 326 2.68 -6.71 -33.83
C SER A 326 1.96 -6.57 -32.48
N TRP A 327 0.63 -6.52 -32.48
CA TRP A 327 -0.15 -6.46 -31.24
C TRP A 327 -0.12 -7.78 -30.45
N THR A 328 -0.05 -8.93 -31.12
CA THR A 328 0.21 -10.22 -30.46
C THR A 328 1.57 -10.21 -29.77
N ALA A 329 2.63 -9.78 -30.47
CA ALA A 329 3.97 -9.67 -29.90
C ALA A 329 4.03 -8.67 -28.73
N PHE A 330 3.29 -7.56 -28.82
CA PHE A 330 3.12 -6.59 -27.72
C PHE A 330 2.49 -7.22 -26.49
N VAL A 331 1.39 -7.97 -26.66
CA VAL A 331 0.71 -8.66 -25.56
C VAL A 331 1.65 -9.70 -24.95
N ASP A 332 2.31 -10.54 -25.75
CA ASP A 332 3.27 -11.55 -25.26
C ASP A 332 4.44 -10.94 -24.45
N PHE A 333 4.87 -9.72 -24.80
CA PHE A 333 5.87 -8.99 -24.00
C PHE A 333 5.34 -8.63 -22.62
N PHE A 334 4.11 -8.13 -22.52
CA PHE A 334 3.47 -7.78 -21.25
C PHE A 334 2.87 -8.99 -20.50
N ASP A 335 2.74 -10.15 -21.15
CA ASP A 335 2.23 -11.37 -20.50
C ASP A 335 3.34 -12.15 -19.76
N ARG A 336 4.54 -11.57 -19.67
CA ARG A 336 5.67 -12.22 -18.99
C ARG A 336 5.50 -12.22 -17.46
N PRO A 337 5.85 -13.33 -16.76
CA PRO A 337 5.62 -13.49 -15.32
C PRO A 337 6.27 -12.45 -14.41
N TRP A 338 7.25 -11.69 -14.90
CA TRP A 338 7.89 -10.63 -14.12
C TRP A 338 6.88 -9.54 -13.73
N TYR A 339 5.94 -9.16 -14.61
CA TYR A 339 5.01 -8.06 -14.37
C TYR A 339 4.02 -8.31 -13.23
N GLN A 340 3.66 -9.56 -12.97
CA GLN A 340 2.72 -9.93 -11.89
C GLN A 340 3.34 -9.92 -10.49
N ARG A 341 4.66 -9.87 -10.32
CA ARG A 341 5.26 -9.95 -8.98
C ARG A 341 4.94 -8.68 -8.17
N MET A 342 4.68 -8.86 -6.87
CA MET A 342 4.48 -7.74 -5.95
C MET A 342 5.79 -6.95 -5.72
N TRP A 343 6.90 -7.66 -5.53
CA TRP A 343 8.20 -7.05 -5.28
C TRP A 343 8.68 -6.11 -6.39
N THR A 344 8.28 -6.35 -7.65
CA THR A 344 8.73 -5.51 -8.79
C THR A 344 8.32 -4.05 -8.66
N VAL A 345 7.29 -3.75 -7.86
CA VAL A 345 6.89 -2.37 -7.53
C VAL A 345 8.03 -1.63 -6.85
N GLN A 346 8.52 -2.14 -5.73
CA GLN A 346 9.61 -1.54 -4.97
C GLN A 346 10.94 -1.59 -5.74
N GLU A 347 11.15 -2.64 -6.53
CA GLU A 347 12.37 -2.81 -7.33
C GLU A 347 12.48 -1.73 -8.43
N ILE A 348 11.38 -1.39 -9.10
CA ILE A 348 11.38 -0.48 -10.26
C ILE A 348 11.01 0.95 -9.93
N ILE A 349 10.03 1.21 -9.05
CA ILE A 349 9.63 2.59 -8.72
C ILE A 349 10.80 3.36 -8.08
N GLN A 350 11.62 2.68 -7.28
CA GLN A 350 12.77 3.28 -6.61
C GLN A 350 13.96 3.52 -7.55
N ALA A 351 13.94 2.94 -8.75
CA ALA A 351 15.10 2.94 -9.64
C ALA A 351 15.41 4.36 -10.15
N ARG A 352 16.68 4.78 -10.02
CA ARG A 352 17.18 6.02 -10.66
C ARG A 352 17.25 5.90 -12.18
N LYS A 353 17.51 4.69 -12.64
CA LYS A 353 17.59 4.29 -14.04
C LYS A 353 17.15 2.84 -14.11
N ALA A 354 16.09 2.57 -14.85
CA ALA A 354 15.56 1.22 -15.02
C ALA A 354 15.65 0.77 -16.48
N ILE A 355 16.19 -0.44 -16.69
CA ILE A 355 16.31 -1.07 -18.00
C ILE A 355 15.55 -2.38 -17.95
N VAL A 356 14.61 -2.57 -18.89
CA VAL A 356 13.91 -3.83 -19.11
C VAL A 356 14.71 -4.64 -20.13
N GLN A 357 15.11 -5.84 -19.77
CA GLN A 357 15.90 -6.74 -20.62
C GLN A 357 15.15 -8.04 -20.88
N CYS A 358 15.14 -8.47 -22.13
CA CYS A 358 14.50 -9.69 -22.59
C CYS A 358 15.40 -10.39 -23.62
N GLY A 359 16.08 -11.47 -23.21
CA GLY A 359 17.17 -12.04 -23.98
C GLY A 359 18.25 -10.99 -24.30
N PRO A 360 18.72 -10.90 -25.57
CA PRO A 360 19.75 -9.95 -25.97
C PRO A 360 19.22 -8.52 -26.18
N HIS A 361 17.91 -8.31 -26.06
CA HIS A 361 17.26 -7.03 -26.33
C HIS A 361 16.94 -6.29 -25.02
N SER A 362 16.95 -4.96 -25.08
CA SER A 362 16.64 -4.12 -23.90
C SER A 362 15.95 -2.83 -24.28
N LEU A 363 15.10 -2.31 -23.39
CA LEU A 363 14.45 -1.02 -23.50
C LEU A 363 14.55 -0.23 -22.18
N PRO A 364 14.63 1.11 -22.22
CA PRO A 364 14.41 1.93 -21.02
C PRO A 364 13.00 1.72 -20.48
N TRP A 365 12.86 1.68 -19.15
CA TRP A 365 11.56 1.50 -18.48
C TRP A 365 10.53 2.54 -18.88
N GLU A 366 10.96 3.77 -19.15
CA GLU A 366 10.09 4.88 -19.53
C GLU A 366 9.32 4.57 -20.82
N HIS A 367 9.97 3.91 -21.79
CA HIS A 367 9.31 3.49 -23.03
C HIS A 367 8.28 2.39 -22.77
N VAL A 368 8.64 1.41 -21.94
CA VAL A 368 7.76 0.29 -21.57
C VAL A 368 6.52 0.81 -20.82
N SER A 369 6.73 1.69 -19.85
CA SER A 369 5.65 2.31 -19.06
C SER A 369 4.74 3.18 -19.91
N ALA A 370 5.29 4.04 -20.78
CA ALA A 370 4.51 4.89 -21.67
C ALA A 370 3.69 4.06 -22.67
N ALA A 371 4.29 2.99 -23.21
CA ALA A 371 3.62 2.09 -24.13
C ALA A 371 2.43 1.36 -23.47
N ALA A 372 2.60 0.86 -22.24
CA ALA A 372 1.54 0.23 -21.47
C ALA A 372 0.35 1.18 -21.24
N ARG A 373 0.64 2.42 -20.80
CA ARG A 373 -0.38 3.45 -20.56
C ARG A 373 -1.12 3.81 -21.85
N TRP A 374 -0.39 4.05 -22.93
CA TRP A 374 -0.99 4.37 -24.22
C TRP A 374 -1.92 3.25 -24.69
N TYR A 375 -1.49 2.00 -24.55
CA TYR A 375 -2.31 0.84 -24.89
C TYR A 375 -3.63 0.81 -24.10
N ILE A 376 -3.57 0.98 -22.78
CA ILE A 376 -4.76 0.95 -21.92
C ILE A 376 -5.75 2.09 -22.22
N TYR A 377 -5.26 3.30 -22.50
CA TYR A 377 -6.13 4.48 -22.62
C TYR A 377 -6.52 4.85 -24.06
N LYS A 378 -5.73 4.47 -25.06
CA LYS A 378 -5.94 4.89 -26.47
C LYS A 378 -6.31 3.75 -27.40
N ALA A 379 -5.94 2.52 -27.05
CA ALA A 379 -6.06 1.38 -27.95
C ALA A 379 -7.38 0.59 -27.78
N GLY A 380 -8.45 1.26 -27.30
CA GLY A 380 -9.76 0.64 -27.05
C GLY A 380 -10.43 0.02 -28.28
N ALA A 381 -10.02 0.40 -29.50
CA ALA A 381 -10.51 -0.19 -30.75
C ALA A 381 -9.86 -1.56 -31.08
N ILE A 382 -8.79 -1.95 -30.38
CA ILE A 382 -8.18 -3.28 -30.54
C ILE A 382 -9.11 -4.31 -29.92
N ARG A 383 -9.48 -5.35 -30.69
CA ARG A 383 -10.30 -6.44 -30.19
C ARG A 383 -9.57 -7.19 -29.08
N GLN A 384 -10.18 -7.29 -27.90
CA GLN A 384 -9.66 -8.04 -26.76
C GLN A 384 -9.94 -9.55 -26.90
N ASP A 385 -9.57 -10.14 -28.02
CA ASP A 385 -9.84 -11.55 -28.31
C ASP A 385 -8.71 -12.49 -27.82
N TYR A 386 -7.66 -11.93 -27.21
CA TYR A 386 -6.48 -12.67 -26.76
C TYR A 386 -6.59 -13.03 -25.26
N PRO A 387 -6.52 -14.33 -24.90
CA PRO A 387 -6.40 -14.72 -23.50
C PRO A 387 -5.06 -14.21 -22.94
N ARG A 388 -5.10 -13.56 -21.79
CA ARG A 388 -3.91 -13.08 -21.07
C ARG A 388 -3.73 -13.88 -19.80
N GLU A 389 -2.52 -14.40 -19.57
CA GLU A 389 -2.19 -15.08 -18.32
C GLU A 389 -1.84 -14.07 -17.21
N VAL A 390 -1.21 -12.94 -17.56
CA VAL A 390 -0.64 -11.96 -16.61
C VAL A 390 -1.25 -10.58 -16.76
N ASP A 391 -1.52 -10.13 -17.99
CA ASP A 391 -2.02 -8.77 -18.28
C ASP A 391 -1.11 -7.65 -17.72
N GLY A 392 0.20 -7.76 -17.97
CA GLY A 392 1.19 -6.85 -17.42
C GLY A 392 1.01 -5.39 -17.82
N ALA A 393 0.43 -5.08 -18.99
CA ALA A 393 0.18 -3.70 -19.40
C ALA A 393 -0.77 -2.98 -18.42
N ARG A 394 -1.80 -3.68 -17.93
CA ARG A 394 -2.69 -3.18 -16.88
C ARG A 394 -1.95 -3.04 -15.55
N LEU A 395 -1.17 -4.03 -15.16
CA LEU A 395 -0.41 -4.00 -13.89
C LEU A 395 0.63 -2.86 -13.84
N VAL A 396 1.28 -2.58 -14.97
CA VAL A 396 2.18 -1.43 -15.13
C VAL A 396 1.40 -0.13 -15.02
N THR A 397 0.26 -0.03 -15.73
CA THR A 397 -0.58 1.16 -15.70
C THR A 397 -1.14 1.43 -14.29
N GLN A 398 -1.63 0.40 -13.59
CA GLN A 398 -2.08 0.49 -12.19
C GLN A 398 -0.98 1.01 -11.27
N MET A 399 0.24 0.47 -11.40
CA MET A 399 1.39 0.95 -10.62
C MET A 399 1.71 2.43 -10.87
N THR A 400 1.59 2.90 -12.12
CA THR A 400 1.86 4.31 -12.48
C THR A 400 0.70 5.27 -12.20
N THR A 401 -0.50 4.75 -11.98
CA THR A 401 -1.73 5.54 -11.73
C THR A 401 -2.07 5.66 -10.25
N ILE A 402 -1.33 4.96 -9.36
CA ILE A 402 -1.36 5.20 -7.92
C ILE A 402 -1.10 6.69 -7.72
N ALA A 403 -2.16 7.36 -7.31
CA ALA A 403 -2.27 8.77 -7.50
C ALA A 403 -1.17 9.50 -6.72
N TRP A 404 -0.43 10.38 -7.41
CA TRP A 404 0.27 11.55 -6.84
C TRP A 404 -0.69 12.53 -6.13
N ARG A 405 -1.94 12.11 -5.82
CA ARG A 405 -3.06 12.93 -5.35
C ARG A 405 -2.94 13.35 -3.89
N MET A 406 -2.07 12.72 -3.08
CA MET A 406 -1.70 13.31 -1.79
C MET A 406 -0.65 14.39 -2.02
N LYS A 407 -1.15 15.60 -2.37
CA LYS A 407 -0.46 16.88 -2.35
C LYS A 407 0.10 17.21 -0.96
N MET A 408 1.13 16.50 -0.50
CA MET A 408 1.88 16.85 0.70
C MET A 408 3.37 16.64 0.48
N GLY A 409 3.92 17.22 -0.58
CA GLY A 409 5.34 17.47 -0.79
C GLY A 409 5.67 18.96 -0.77
N SER A 410 6.95 19.30 -0.80
CA SER A 410 7.53 20.65 -0.74
C SER A 410 6.96 21.69 -1.73
N GLU A 411 6.18 21.27 -2.72
CA GLU A 411 5.49 22.14 -3.69
C GLU A 411 4.56 23.21 -3.07
N TYR A 412 4.18 23.09 -1.80
CA TYR A 412 3.37 24.11 -1.08
C TYR A 412 4.17 25.00 -0.13
N ASN A 413 5.47 24.75 0.09
CA ASN A 413 6.31 25.57 0.96
C ASN A 413 7.39 26.29 0.16
N ARG A 414 7.13 27.57 -0.13
CA ARG A 414 7.97 28.43 -0.97
C ARG A 414 9.42 28.57 -0.47
N ALA A 415 9.69 28.18 0.78
CA ALA A 415 11.02 28.15 1.38
C ALA A 415 11.93 26.98 0.91
N LEU A 416 11.37 25.98 0.21
CA LEU A 416 12.11 24.79 -0.27
C LEU A 416 12.52 24.85 -1.74
N PHE A 417 12.10 25.88 -2.49
CA PHE A 417 12.59 26.11 -3.85
C PHE A 417 14.09 26.46 -3.82
N ASN A 418 14.90 25.69 -4.57
CA ASN A 418 16.39 25.70 -4.67
C ASN A 418 17.16 24.76 -3.71
N GLN A 419 16.53 23.76 -3.10
CA GLN A 419 17.27 22.72 -2.37
C GLN A 419 17.61 21.52 -3.27
N GLU A 420 18.79 20.91 -3.05
CA GLU A 420 19.28 19.71 -3.77
C GLU A 420 18.52 18.41 -3.43
N ALA A 421 17.42 18.48 -2.69
CA ALA A 421 16.65 17.31 -2.22
C ALA A 421 15.42 17.05 -3.11
N ARG A 422 15.19 15.77 -3.43
CA ARG A 422 14.05 15.28 -4.23
C ARG A 422 12.71 15.52 -3.49
N PRO A 423 11.60 15.73 -4.21
CA PRO A 423 10.27 15.51 -3.66
C PRO A 423 10.15 14.04 -3.17
N SER A 424 9.65 13.82 -1.96
CA SER A 424 9.33 12.48 -1.46
C SER A 424 7.94 12.09 -1.93
N CYS A 425 7.81 11.00 -2.70
CA CYS A 425 6.51 10.42 -3.04
C CYS A 425 5.86 9.86 -1.78
N ARG A 426 4.73 10.42 -1.38
CA ARG A 426 4.03 10.04 -0.15
C ARG A 426 2.77 9.27 -0.51
N TRP A 427 2.81 7.94 -0.38
CA TRP A 427 1.65 7.07 -0.57
C TRP A 427 1.20 6.46 0.75
N GLY A 428 -0.12 6.48 0.98
CA GLY A 428 -0.75 5.77 2.09
C GLY A 428 -0.83 4.28 1.77
N MET A 429 -0.62 3.43 2.78
CA MET A 429 -0.56 1.98 2.60
C MET A 429 -1.85 1.39 2.03
N ARG A 430 -3.01 1.93 2.41
CA ARG A 430 -4.30 1.49 1.88
C ARG A 430 -4.32 1.60 0.35
N ASP A 431 -3.95 2.75 -0.19
CA ASP A 431 -4.06 3.02 -1.62
C ASP A 431 -3.07 2.14 -2.40
N LEU A 432 -1.87 1.92 -1.86
CA LEU A 432 -0.90 0.98 -2.43
C LEU A 432 -1.48 -0.44 -2.46
N LEU A 433 -2.00 -0.92 -1.33
CA LEU A 433 -2.56 -2.27 -1.21
C LEU A 433 -3.75 -2.47 -2.15
N GLU A 434 -4.65 -1.48 -2.27
CA GLU A 434 -5.81 -1.56 -3.15
C GLU A 434 -5.43 -1.58 -4.64
N ASN A 435 -4.55 -0.67 -5.07
CA ASN A 435 -4.19 -0.55 -6.49
C ASN A 435 -3.25 -1.68 -6.95
N LEU A 436 -2.41 -2.21 -6.06
CA LEU A 436 -1.43 -3.24 -6.38
C LEU A 436 -1.91 -4.66 -6.02
N ARG A 437 -3.12 -4.78 -5.46
CA ARG A 437 -3.75 -6.05 -5.07
C ARG A 437 -3.64 -7.17 -6.13
N PRO A 438 -3.82 -6.93 -7.44
CA PRO A 438 -3.74 -7.99 -8.45
C PRO A 438 -2.35 -8.63 -8.61
N ARG A 439 -1.29 -8.01 -8.07
CA ARG A 439 0.07 -8.58 -8.14
C ARG A 439 0.22 -9.77 -7.22
N LEU A 440 0.85 -10.84 -7.70
CA LEU A 440 1.12 -12.06 -6.98
C LEU A 440 2.28 -11.94 -5.99
N ALA A 441 2.16 -12.69 -4.91
CA ALA A 441 3.17 -12.87 -3.89
C ALA A 441 3.22 -14.35 -3.50
N THR A 442 4.40 -14.98 -3.60
CA THR A 442 4.57 -16.40 -3.22
C THR A 442 4.35 -16.58 -1.72
N ASP A 443 4.91 -15.70 -0.91
CA ASP A 443 4.55 -15.55 0.49
C ASP A 443 3.47 -14.46 0.60
N PRO A 444 2.25 -14.77 1.09
CA PRO A 444 1.18 -13.79 1.20
C PRO A 444 1.55 -12.53 1.99
N ARG A 445 2.47 -12.62 2.95
CA ARG A 445 2.91 -11.47 3.76
C ARG A 445 3.63 -10.41 2.94
N ASP A 446 4.22 -10.80 1.81
CA ASP A 446 4.91 -9.89 0.90
C ASP A 446 3.94 -8.91 0.20
N LYS A 447 2.62 -9.19 0.22
CA LYS A 447 1.60 -8.20 -0.17
C LYS A 447 1.74 -6.91 0.63
N VAL A 448 2.14 -7.01 1.90
CA VAL A 448 2.37 -5.87 2.80
C VAL A 448 3.85 -5.50 2.83
N PHE A 449 4.75 -6.47 3.02
CA PHE A 449 6.18 -6.18 3.24
C PHE A 449 6.85 -5.47 2.06
N ALA A 450 6.47 -5.79 0.82
CA ALA A 450 6.99 -5.11 -0.37
C ALA A 450 6.57 -3.64 -0.49
N LEU A 451 5.53 -3.24 0.26
CA LEU A 451 4.97 -1.89 0.21
C LEU A 451 5.41 -1.04 1.41
N LEU A 452 5.88 -1.67 2.51
CA LEU A 452 6.31 -0.96 3.72
C LEU A 452 7.38 0.10 3.43
N GLY A 453 8.35 -0.24 2.57
CA GLY A 453 9.48 0.63 2.26
C GLY A 453 9.17 1.82 1.35
N ILE A 454 7.99 1.84 0.71
CA ILE A 454 7.54 2.91 -0.21
C ILE A 454 6.33 3.68 0.32
N SER A 455 5.69 3.23 1.40
CA SER A 455 4.58 3.95 2.04
C SER A 455 5.10 5.04 2.99
N ASP A 456 5.73 6.07 2.42
CA ASP A 456 6.45 7.10 3.17
C ASP A 456 5.57 7.94 4.13
N ILE A 457 4.25 8.00 3.91
CA ILE A 457 3.31 8.68 4.84
C ILE A 457 3.26 7.97 6.19
N ASP A 458 3.23 6.65 6.14
CA ASP A 458 3.01 5.82 7.30
C ASP A 458 4.33 5.32 7.91
N ARG A 459 5.43 5.34 7.14
CA ARG A 459 6.74 4.81 7.58
C ARG A 459 7.26 5.42 8.89
N GLU A 460 7.16 6.74 9.05
CA GLU A 460 7.57 7.41 10.30
C GLU A 460 6.71 6.98 11.49
N LEU A 461 5.41 6.71 11.27
CA LEU A 461 4.50 6.22 12.31
C LEU A 461 4.73 4.73 12.62
N TRP A 462 5.15 3.96 11.62
CA TRP A 462 5.29 2.51 11.71
C TRP A 462 6.51 2.04 12.47
N GLU A 463 7.66 2.68 12.27
CA GLU A 463 8.86 2.38 13.04
C GLU A 463 8.60 2.59 14.55
N ASP A 464 7.91 3.68 14.90
CA ASP A 464 7.51 4.00 16.27
C ASP A 464 6.43 3.05 16.85
N ARG A 465 5.66 2.39 15.99
CA ARG A 465 4.54 1.50 16.37
C ARG A 465 4.85 0.00 16.16
N GLY A 466 6.08 -0.34 15.80
CA GLY A 466 6.55 -1.73 15.69
C GLY A 466 6.02 -2.49 14.46
N MET A 467 5.66 -1.78 13.40
CA MET A 467 5.38 -2.39 12.09
C MET A 467 6.69 -2.56 11.33
N THR A 468 7.16 -3.80 11.25
CA THR A 468 8.42 -4.16 10.59
C THR A 468 8.25 -5.45 9.79
N VAL A 469 9.17 -5.69 8.85
CA VAL A 469 9.27 -6.98 8.16
C VAL A 469 9.63 -8.06 9.18
N ASP A 470 8.73 -9.00 9.40
CA ASP A 470 8.90 -10.10 10.36
C ASP A 470 8.23 -11.37 9.84
N TYR A 471 9.03 -12.25 9.24
CA TYR A 471 8.57 -13.54 8.71
C TYR A 471 8.27 -14.59 9.79
N SER A 472 8.40 -14.27 11.08
CA SER A 472 7.93 -15.15 12.16
C SER A 472 6.42 -15.01 12.43
N LYS A 473 5.81 -13.89 12.04
CA LYS A 473 4.37 -13.64 12.20
C LYS A 473 3.52 -14.44 11.20
N SER A 474 2.31 -14.80 11.60
CA SER A 474 1.34 -15.41 10.70
C SER A 474 0.78 -14.40 9.69
N VAL A 475 0.20 -14.88 8.58
CA VAL A 475 -0.42 -14.01 7.56
C VAL A 475 -1.52 -13.13 8.17
N VAL A 476 -2.39 -13.72 8.99
CA VAL A 476 -3.49 -12.99 9.65
C VAL A 476 -2.96 -11.92 10.59
N ASP A 477 -1.86 -12.17 11.31
CA ASP A 477 -1.28 -11.16 12.21
C ASP A 477 -0.68 -9.98 11.43
N VAL A 478 0.03 -10.26 10.32
CA VAL A 478 0.60 -9.20 9.47
C VAL A 478 -0.51 -8.35 8.86
N PHE A 479 -1.57 -8.97 8.32
CA PHE A 479 -2.65 -8.23 7.69
C PHE A 479 -3.48 -7.47 8.73
N THR A 480 -3.75 -8.06 9.90
CA THR A 480 -4.42 -7.38 11.01
C THR A 480 -3.63 -6.17 11.47
N GLN A 481 -2.33 -6.33 11.68
CA GLN A 481 -1.47 -5.22 12.10
C GLN A 481 -1.45 -4.12 11.02
N ALA A 482 -1.39 -4.49 9.74
CA ALA A 482 -1.39 -3.52 8.64
C ALA A 482 -2.69 -2.72 8.59
N THR A 483 -3.83 -3.39 8.72
CA THR A 483 -5.14 -2.74 8.76
C THR A 483 -5.32 -1.86 9.99
N ASP A 484 -4.92 -2.33 11.17
CA ASP A 484 -4.96 -1.54 12.41
C ASP A 484 -4.11 -0.26 12.30
N GLU A 485 -2.91 -0.35 11.71
CA GLU A 485 -2.05 0.82 11.54
C GLU A 485 -2.58 1.80 10.49
N ILE A 486 -3.20 1.34 9.40
CA ILE A 486 -3.91 2.20 8.44
C ILE A 486 -5.02 2.99 9.15
N ILE A 487 -5.82 2.32 9.98
CA ILE A 487 -6.93 2.94 10.73
C ILE A 487 -6.43 3.98 11.74
N LYS A 488 -5.28 3.72 12.38
CA LYS A 488 -4.68 4.65 13.34
C LYS A 488 -3.92 5.80 12.67
N SER A 489 -3.47 5.66 11.42
CA SER A 489 -2.74 6.71 10.72
C SER A 489 -3.68 7.76 10.13
N ASP A 490 -4.89 7.36 9.72
CA ASP A 490 -5.95 8.28 9.29
C ASP A 490 -7.26 8.00 10.04
N THR A 491 -7.49 8.75 11.13
CA THR A 491 -8.74 8.63 11.88
C THR A 491 -9.96 9.10 11.10
N SER A 492 -9.79 9.78 9.97
CA SER A 492 -10.90 10.22 9.14
C SER A 492 -11.33 9.27 8.05
N ASP A 493 -10.60 8.16 7.85
CA ASP A 493 -10.88 7.18 6.80
C ASP A 493 -10.85 5.75 7.38
N LEU A 494 -12.04 5.13 7.47
CA LEU A 494 -12.19 3.74 7.89
C LEU A 494 -12.46 2.81 6.70
N ASN A 495 -12.40 3.32 5.46
CA ASN A 495 -12.77 2.56 4.28
C ASN A 495 -11.82 1.40 3.98
N VAL A 496 -10.68 1.25 4.66
CA VAL A 496 -9.90 0.00 4.57
C VAL A 496 -10.75 -1.22 4.96
N ILE A 497 -11.70 -1.07 5.90
CA ILE A 497 -12.62 -2.16 6.32
C ILE A 497 -13.59 -2.52 5.20
N TRP A 498 -13.92 -1.58 4.31
CA TRP A 498 -14.78 -1.84 3.16
C TRP A 498 -14.29 -3.04 2.36
N SER A 499 -12.97 -3.13 2.16
CA SER A 499 -12.31 -4.19 1.43
C SER A 499 -12.25 -5.53 2.17
N ALA A 500 -12.69 -5.58 3.44
CA ALA A 500 -12.85 -6.80 4.22
C ALA A 500 -14.19 -7.52 3.97
N ARG A 501 -15.07 -6.94 3.14
CA ARG A 501 -16.31 -7.58 2.68
C ARG A 501 -16.04 -8.84 1.85
N GLN A 502 -14.87 -8.92 1.21
CA GLN A 502 -14.36 -10.15 0.61
C GLN A 502 -13.17 -10.66 1.41
N ARG A 503 -13.28 -11.91 1.86
CA ARG A 503 -12.25 -12.61 2.60
C ARG A 503 -12.44 -14.12 2.45
N ASN A 504 -11.38 -14.88 2.67
CA ASN A 504 -11.49 -16.33 2.77
C ASN A 504 -12.14 -16.73 4.10
N ASP A 505 -12.89 -17.84 4.09
CA ASP A 505 -13.57 -18.40 5.27
C ASP A 505 -12.59 -19.15 6.21
N GLU A 506 -11.55 -18.45 6.68
CA GLU A 506 -10.61 -18.95 7.69
C GLU A 506 -11.11 -18.59 9.09
N GLY A 507 -11.29 -19.58 9.98
CA GLY A 507 -12.03 -19.42 11.24
C GLY A 507 -11.44 -18.44 12.28
N GLU A 508 -10.18 -18.03 12.14
CA GLU A 508 -9.54 -17.02 13.00
C GLU A 508 -9.36 -15.65 12.33
N TRP A 509 -9.89 -15.47 11.11
CA TRP A 509 -9.71 -14.25 10.34
C TRP A 509 -10.69 -13.15 10.81
N PRO A 510 -10.20 -11.97 11.24
CA PRO A 510 -11.08 -10.91 11.72
C PRO A 510 -11.93 -10.34 10.61
N SER A 511 -13.23 -10.16 10.85
CA SER A 511 -14.17 -9.74 9.80
C SER A 511 -13.91 -8.34 9.24
N TRP A 512 -13.14 -7.51 9.95
CA TRP A 512 -12.78 -6.14 9.56
C TRP A 512 -11.42 -6.03 8.83
N VAL A 513 -10.68 -7.14 8.71
CA VAL A 513 -9.35 -7.18 8.08
C VAL A 513 -9.47 -7.67 6.63
N PRO A 514 -9.09 -6.87 5.62
CA PRO A 514 -9.08 -7.32 4.23
C PRO A 514 -8.11 -8.47 3.98
N ASP A 515 -8.52 -9.39 3.11
CA ASP A 515 -7.62 -10.42 2.60
C ASP A 515 -6.93 -9.94 1.31
N TRP A 516 -5.71 -9.43 1.45
CA TRP A 516 -4.90 -8.93 0.33
C TRP A 516 -4.42 -10.03 -0.64
N ARG A 517 -4.70 -11.31 -0.35
CA ARG A 517 -4.47 -12.41 -1.30
C ARG A 517 -5.49 -12.41 -2.44
N LEU A 518 -6.70 -11.94 -2.19
CA LEU A 518 -7.77 -11.87 -3.19
C LEU A 518 -7.46 -10.79 -4.23
N GLU A 519 -7.86 -11.00 -5.48
CA GLU A 519 -7.61 -10.04 -6.58
C GLU A 519 -8.40 -8.74 -6.42
N THR A 520 -9.55 -8.79 -5.75
CA THR A 520 -10.38 -7.62 -5.42
C THR A 520 -10.86 -7.71 -3.97
N GLY A 521 -11.05 -6.55 -3.31
CA GLY A 521 -11.66 -6.49 -1.97
C GLY A 521 -13.18 -6.34 -1.99
N THR A 522 -13.76 -6.01 -3.15
CA THR A 522 -15.18 -5.65 -3.28
C THR A 522 -15.98 -6.62 -4.15
N GLY A 523 -15.32 -7.53 -4.87
CA GLY A 523 -15.93 -8.48 -5.79
C GLY A 523 -16.34 -7.88 -7.11
N CYS A 524 -17.29 -6.96 -7.05
CA CYS A 524 -17.80 -6.25 -8.21
C CYS A 524 -17.15 -4.87 -8.32
N ALA A 525 -16.65 -4.54 -9.52
CA ALA A 525 -15.96 -3.28 -9.80
C ALA A 525 -16.82 -2.02 -9.61
N TRP A 526 -18.15 -2.17 -9.59
CA TRP A 526 -19.09 -1.05 -9.64
C TRP A 526 -19.45 -0.46 -8.26
N GLY A 527 -19.01 -1.06 -7.14
CA GLY A 527 -19.28 -0.53 -5.79
C GLY A 527 -20.78 -0.44 -5.45
N ILE A 528 -21.16 0.26 -4.37
CA ILE A 528 -22.55 0.58 -4.04
C ILE A 528 -22.79 2.06 -4.29
N GLY A 529 -23.77 2.38 -5.13
CA GLY A 529 -24.36 3.72 -5.16
C GLY A 529 -23.39 4.89 -5.23
N ALA A 530 -23.86 6.06 -4.79
CA ALA A 530 -22.98 7.12 -4.32
C ALA A 530 -22.70 6.93 -2.82
N PRO A 531 -21.52 7.31 -2.31
CA PRO A 531 -21.27 7.41 -0.86
C PRO A 531 -22.23 8.41 -0.21
N LEU A 532 -22.23 8.46 1.13
CA LEU A 532 -23.02 9.42 1.89
C LEU A 532 -22.78 10.87 1.40
N LYS A 533 -23.83 11.56 0.95
CA LYS A 533 -23.74 12.88 0.29
C LYS A 533 -23.80 14.01 1.31
N THR A 534 -22.72 14.77 1.54
CA THR A 534 -22.77 16.04 2.30
C THR A 534 -21.64 17.03 1.93
N GLU A 535 -21.78 18.31 2.32
CA GLU A 535 -20.68 19.30 2.34
C GLU A 535 -19.79 19.08 3.59
N GLY A 536 -18.62 18.45 3.46
CA GLY A 536 -17.66 18.21 4.57
C GLY A 536 -17.37 16.72 4.84
N LYS A 537 -16.77 16.39 6.00
CA LYS A 537 -16.53 14.99 6.46
C LYS A 537 -17.82 14.43 7.09
N PRO A 538 -18.63 13.59 6.40
CA PRO A 538 -20.05 13.36 6.73
C PRO A 538 -20.32 12.56 8.00
N ASN A 539 -19.41 11.67 8.40
CA ASN A 539 -19.63 10.71 9.49
C ASN A 539 -18.78 11.01 10.74
N GLY A 540 -18.24 12.23 10.81
CA GLY A 540 -17.22 12.59 11.79
C GLY A 540 -15.92 11.82 11.56
N GLU A 541 -14.93 12.07 12.42
CA GLU A 541 -13.70 11.28 12.45
C GLU A 541 -13.95 10.03 13.29
N HIS A 542 -13.52 8.86 12.82
CA HIS A 542 -13.54 7.67 13.65
C HIS A 542 -12.73 7.93 14.91
N VAL A 543 -13.24 7.42 16.03
CA VAL A 543 -12.53 7.43 17.30
C VAL A 543 -11.90 6.06 17.45
N TYR A 544 -10.57 6.01 17.42
CA TYR A 544 -9.85 4.77 17.72
C TYR A 544 -10.08 4.41 19.18
N ILE A 545 -10.77 3.29 19.41
CA ILE A 545 -11.07 2.78 20.74
C ILE A 545 -10.15 1.58 20.97
N PRO A 546 -9.13 1.69 21.84
CA PRO A 546 -8.23 0.58 22.13
C PRO A 546 -9.01 -0.63 22.67
N THR A 547 -8.72 -1.80 22.13
CA THR A 547 -9.30 -3.07 22.59
C THR A 547 -8.25 -3.84 23.38
N THR A 548 -8.69 -4.58 24.41
CA THR A 548 -7.81 -5.50 25.15
C THR A 548 -7.78 -6.91 24.55
N GLU A 549 -8.70 -7.18 23.62
CA GLU A 549 -8.81 -8.48 22.96
C GLU A 549 -8.01 -8.48 21.65
N PRO A 550 -7.20 -9.51 21.38
CA PRO A 550 -6.40 -9.58 20.17
C PRO A 550 -7.29 -9.61 18.93
N ARG A 551 -6.83 -8.95 17.86
CA ARG A 551 -7.49 -8.90 16.54
C ARG A 551 -8.93 -8.34 16.53
N SER A 552 -9.29 -7.54 17.54
CA SER A 552 -10.60 -6.87 17.60
C SER A 552 -10.48 -5.37 17.35
N LEU A 553 -11.49 -4.78 16.73
CA LEU A 553 -11.56 -3.35 16.47
C LEU A 553 -12.86 -2.78 17.04
N ALA A 554 -12.76 -1.83 17.96
CA ALA A 554 -13.92 -1.11 18.47
C ALA A 554 -14.16 0.16 17.66
N VAL A 555 -15.36 0.29 17.11
CA VAL A 555 -15.79 1.43 16.28
C VAL A 555 -17.05 2.06 16.86
N LYS A 556 -17.21 3.36 16.65
CA LYS A 556 -18.38 4.11 17.11
C LYS A 556 -19.36 4.35 15.96
N GLY A 557 -20.66 4.23 16.21
CA GLY A 557 -21.67 4.48 15.19
C GLY A 557 -23.10 4.48 15.74
N LYS A 558 -24.07 4.29 14.83
CA LYS A 558 -25.50 4.23 15.15
C LYS A 558 -26.20 3.13 14.39
N VAL A 559 -27.08 2.40 15.07
CA VAL A 559 -27.98 1.45 14.41
C VAL A 559 -29.08 2.19 13.66
N ILE A 560 -29.26 1.86 12.38
CA ILE A 560 -30.41 2.28 11.58
C ILE A 560 -31.60 1.38 11.87
N GLY A 561 -31.39 0.06 11.82
CA GLY A 561 -32.41 -0.94 12.10
C GLY A 561 -31.90 -2.36 11.91
N ARG A 562 -32.69 -3.33 12.37
CA ARG A 562 -32.42 -4.76 12.20
C ARG A 562 -33.13 -5.30 10.98
N VAL A 563 -32.46 -6.11 10.18
CA VAL A 563 -33.03 -6.74 8.98
C VAL A 563 -34.15 -7.69 9.38
N THR A 564 -35.37 -7.40 8.93
CA THR A 564 -36.59 -8.20 9.14
C THR A 564 -37.04 -8.96 7.89
N TYR A 565 -36.48 -8.59 6.74
CA TYR A 565 -36.72 -9.25 5.47
C TYR A 565 -35.48 -9.10 4.60
N LYS A 566 -35.13 -10.18 3.91
CA LYS A 566 -34.20 -10.18 2.78
C LYS A 566 -34.87 -10.90 1.61
N ASN A 567 -34.56 -10.52 0.38
CA ASN A 567 -34.91 -11.36 -0.75
C ASN A 567 -33.98 -12.61 -0.83
N GLU A 568 -34.41 -13.66 -1.53
CA GLU A 568 -33.62 -14.90 -1.69
C GLU A 568 -32.59 -14.82 -2.83
N TYR A 569 -32.78 -13.90 -3.78
CA TYR A 569 -31.98 -13.78 -5.00
C TYR A 569 -30.69 -13.00 -4.79
N ARG A 570 -29.56 -13.54 -5.25
CA ARG A 570 -28.22 -12.99 -4.99
C ARG A 570 -27.85 -11.83 -5.93
N HIS A 571 -28.35 -11.86 -7.16
CA HIS A 571 -28.02 -10.88 -8.18
C HIS A 571 -29.28 -10.29 -8.82
N PHE A 572 -29.23 -9.04 -9.29
CA PHE A 572 -30.39 -8.46 -9.97
C PHE A 572 -30.73 -9.16 -11.28
N GLY A 573 -29.76 -9.80 -11.94
CA GLY A 573 -30.04 -10.67 -13.08
C GLY A 573 -31.02 -11.81 -12.76
N GLU A 574 -31.03 -12.32 -11.53
CA GLU A 574 -32.00 -13.32 -11.05
C GLU A 574 -33.35 -12.69 -10.73
N LEU A 575 -33.35 -11.51 -10.08
CA LEU A 575 -34.57 -10.74 -9.84
C LEU A 575 -35.28 -10.33 -11.13
N PHE A 576 -34.48 -10.03 -12.15
CA PHE A 576 -34.99 -9.55 -13.42
C PHE A 576 -35.70 -10.67 -14.20
N ARG A 577 -35.48 -11.94 -13.88
CA ARG A 577 -36.13 -13.07 -14.57
C ARG A 577 -37.34 -13.56 -13.77
N ASP A 578 -38.23 -14.27 -14.46
CA ASP A 578 -39.30 -15.08 -13.86
C ASP A 578 -40.19 -14.33 -12.85
N SER A 579 -40.39 -13.02 -13.06
CA SER A 579 -41.20 -12.14 -12.20
C SER A 579 -40.72 -11.97 -10.76
N HIS A 580 -39.49 -12.37 -10.41
CA HIS A 580 -38.98 -12.31 -9.04
C HIS A 580 -38.92 -10.88 -8.46
N LEU A 581 -38.68 -9.84 -9.27
CA LEU A 581 -38.75 -8.45 -8.80
C LEU A 581 -40.15 -8.07 -8.31
N ARG A 582 -41.20 -8.64 -8.92
CA ARG A 582 -42.59 -8.44 -8.47
C ARG A 582 -42.84 -9.08 -7.12
N GLU A 583 -42.24 -10.24 -6.85
CA GLU A 583 -42.33 -10.89 -5.55
C GLU A 583 -41.70 -10.02 -4.45
N VAL A 584 -40.51 -9.48 -4.71
CA VAL A 584 -39.85 -8.55 -3.79
C VAL A 584 -40.67 -7.27 -3.59
N TYR A 585 -41.23 -6.72 -4.66
CA TYR A 585 -42.14 -5.56 -4.59
C TYR A 585 -43.33 -5.84 -3.66
N ASN A 586 -44.07 -6.93 -3.90
CA ASN A 586 -45.24 -7.30 -3.09
C ASN A 586 -44.86 -7.52 -1.62
N ALA A 587 -43.74 -8.21 -1.37
CA ALA A 587 -43.24 -8.43 -0.02
C ALA A 587 -42.94 -7.12 0.73
N CYS A 588 -42.49 -6.08 0.04
CA CYS A 588 -42.27 -4.76 0.63
C CYS A 588 -43.59 -4.04 0.92
N MET A 589 -44.54 -4.05 -0.03
CA MET A 589 -45.85 -3.41 0.13
C MET A 589 -46.71 -4.05 1.22
N GLU A 590 -46.55 -5.35 1.48
CA GLU A 590 -47.21 -6.03 2.59
C GLU A 590 -46.63 -5.66 3.97
N ARG A 591 -45.36 -5.24 4.02
CA ARG A 591 -44.64 -4.95 5.27
C ARG A 591 -44.68 -3.48 5.65
N LEU A 592 -44.74 -2.58 4.67
CA LEU A 592 -44.63 -1.14 4.87
C LEU A 592 -45.91 -0.46 4.39
N SER A 593 -46.57 0.25 5.31
CA SER A 593 -47.73 1.11 4.99
C SER A 593 -47.39 2.60 4.90
N VAL A 594 -46.26 3.00 5.48
CA VAL A 594 -45.72 4.37 5.51
C VAL A 594 -44.20 4.25 5.43
N TYR A 595 -43.54 5.16 4.72
CA TYR A 595 -42.08 5.21 4.65
C TYR A 595 -41.50 6.29 5.59
N PRO A 596 -40.35 6.06 6.26
CA PRO A 596 -39.82 6.97 7.28
C PRO A 596 -39.58 8.42 6.83
N THR A 597 -39.18 8.64 5.58
CA THR A 597 -38.87 9.95 5.00
C THR A 597 -40.09 10.71 4.47
N GLY A 598 -41.26 10.07 4.46
CA GLY A 598 -42.55 10.71 4.17
C GLY A 598 -43.06 10.57 2.74
N GLU A 599 -42.24 10.13 1.79
CA GLU A 599 -42.71 9.67 0.48
C GLU A 599 -43.53 8.37 0.57
N ASP A 600 -44.26 8.06 -0.49
CA ASP A 600 -44.96 6.79 -0.59
C ASP A 600 -44.00 5.60 -0.76
N VAL A 601 -44.44 4.42 -0.34
CA VAL A 601 -43.61 3.21 -0.30
C VAL A 601 -43.18 2.76 -1.72
N GLU A 602 -44.00 3.03 -2.75
CA GLU A 602 -43.68 2.65 -4.13
C GLU A 602 -42.53 3.52 -4.68
N THR A 603 -42.57 4.82 -4.40
CA THR A 603 -41.48 5.76 -4.71
C THR A 603 -40.19 5.36 -4.00
N ALA A 604 -40.24 5.08 -2.69
CA ALA A 604 -39.09 4.64 -1.93
C ALA A 604 -38.49 3.31 -2.47
N PHE A 605 -39.34 2.38 -2.90
CA PHE A 605 -38.89 1.12 -3.53
C PHE A 605 -38.15 1.40 -4.84
N GLY A 606 -38.73 2.20 -5.73
CA GLY A 606 -38.11 2.57 -7.00
C GLY A 606 -36.74 3.22 -6.80
N LEU A 607 -36.65 4.21 -5.89
CA LEU A 607 -35.38 4.87 -5.56
C LEU A 607 -34.34 3.92 -4.93
N THR A 608 -34.80 2.89 -4.21
CA THR A 608 -33.92 1.86 -3.65
C THR A 608 -33.29 0.99 -4.74
N LEU A 609 -34.00 0.70 -5.84
CA LEU A 609 -33.46 -0.14 -6.93
C LEU A 609 -32.20 0.45 -7.58
N ILE A 610 -32.08 1.77 -7.62
CA ILE A 610 -30.91 2.46 -8.18
C ILE A 610 -29.85 2.78 -7.11
N GLY A 611 -30.03 2.35 -5.86
CA GLY A 611 -29.02 2.48 -4.80
C GLY A 611 -28.53 3.91 -4.55
N GLY A 612 -29.38 4.92 -4.75
CA GLY A 612 -29.02 6.34 -4.59
C GLY A 612 -28.10 6.92 -5.67
N LEU A 613 -27.85 6.16 -6.75
CA LEU A 613 -27.18 6.66 -7.94
C LEU A 613 -27.94 7.85 -8.54
N PRO A 614 -27.25 8.82 -9.16
CA PRO A 614 -27.92 9.81 -9.99
C PRO A 614 -28.80 9.13 -11.03
N PHE A 615 -29.91 9.78 -11.40
CA PHE A 615 -30.75 9.28 -12.49
C PHE A 615 -29.89 9.01 -13.73
N PRO A 616 -30.06 7.88 -14.44
CA PRO A 616 -29.36 7.61 -15.67
C PRO A 616 -29.45 8.79 -16.65
N ALA A 617 -28.41 8.97 -17.47
CA ALA A 617 -28.33 10.10 -18.41
C ALA A 617 -29.56 10.20 -19.33
N THR A 618 -30.22 9.09 -19.63
CA THR A 618 -31.46 9.04 -20.40
C THR A 618 -32.64 9.65 -19.65
N LEU A 619 -32.85 9.29 -18.38
CA LEU A 619 -33.86 9.94 -17.51
C LEU A 619 -33.57 11.44 -17.34
N GLN A 620 -32.30 11.83 -17.15
CA GLN A 620 -31.90 13.24 -17.02
C GLN A 620 -32.19 14.02 -18.31
N LYS A 621 -31.80 13.51 -19.48
CA LYS A 621 -32.07 14.12 -20.79
C LYS A 621 -33.57 14.25 -21.09
N LYS A 622 -34.38 13.39 -20.49
CA LYS A 622 -35.85 13.39 -20.59
C LYS A 622 -36.52 14.19 -19.49
N GLU A 623 -35.75 14.81 -18.59
CA GLU A 623 -36.25 15.59 -17.45
C GLU A 623 -37.30 14.82 -16.63
N THR A 624 -37.12 13.51 -16.51
CA THR A 624 -38.09 12.62 -15.87
C THR A 624 -38.07 12.81 -14.36
N SER A 625 -39.23 13.10 -13.77
CA SER A 625 -39.37 13.32 -12.33
C SER A 625 -39.30 12.00 -11.53
N VAL A 626 -39.04 12.10 -10.23
CA VAL A 626 -39.02 10.95 -9.31
C VAL A 626 -40.37 10.22 -9.30
N GLU A 627 -41.47 10.96 -9.32
CA GLU A 627 -42.83 10.43 -9.31
C GLU A 627 -43.13 9.70 -10.63
N THR A 628 -42.67 10.25 -11.76
CA THR A 628 -42.83 9.61 -13.07
C THR A 628 -42.02 8.31 -13.15
N TYR A 629 -40.79 8.35 -12.62
CA TYR A 629 -39.95 7.17 -12.50
C TYR A 629 -40.62 6.08 -11.64
N ALA A 630 -41.05 6.44 -10.43
CA ALA A 630 -41.75 5.57 -9.49
C ALA A 630 -43.03 4.96 -10.08
N ALA A 631 -43.82 5.74 -10.82
CA ALA A 631 -45.05 5.25 -11.43
C ALA A 631 -44.81 4.25 -12.59
N MET A 632 -43.66 4.32 -13.26
CA MET A 632 -43.44 3.60 -14.53
C MET A 632 -42.40 2.49 -14.48
N TYR A 633 -41.56 2.39 -13.44
CA TYR A 633 -40.49 1.38 -13.41
C TYR A 633 -41.02 -0.07 -13.38
N MET A 634 -42.09 -0.34 -12.63
CA MET A 634 -42.71 -1.67 -12.62
C MET A 634 -43.40 -1.99 -13.95
N GLN A 635 -43.97 -0.98 -14.62
CA GLN A 635 -44.52 -1.15 -15.97
C GLN A 635 -43.41 -1.48 -16.98
N PHE A 636 -42.28 -0.76 -16.91
CA PHE A 636 -41.11 -1.07 -17.73
C PHE A 636 -40.62 -2.49 -17.47
N TYR A 637 -40.50 -2.89 -16.21
CA TYR A 637 -40.16 -4.26 -15.84
C TYR A 637 -41.12 -5.26 -16.48
N ASP A 638 -42.43 -5.12 -16.29
CA ASP A 638 -43.41 -6.05 -16.88
C ASP A 638 -43.31 -6.14 -18.40
N ASN A 639 -43.16 -4.99 -19.08
CA ASN A 639 -43.00 -4.94 -20.53
C ASN A 639 -41.74 -5.70 -20.98
N THR A 640 -40.64 -5.64 -20.22
CA THR A 640 -39.41 -6.38 -20.55
C THR A 640 -39.57 -7.89 -20.41
N GLN A 641 -40.48 -8.37 -19.55
CA GLN A 641 -40.78 -9.78 -19.32
C GLN A 641 -41.73 -10.41 -20.36
N MET A 642 -42.31 -9.60 -21.27
CA MET A 642 -43.20 -10.12 -22.31
C MET A 642 -42.49 -11.16 -23.21
N PRO A 643 -43.21 -12.20 -23.69
CA PRO A 643 -42.64 -13.24 -24.56
C PRO A 643 -41.97 -12.68 -25.82
N MET A 644 -40.96 -13.38 -26.32
CA MET A 644 -40.21 -13.00 -27.54
C MET A 644 -40.08 -14.15 -28.55
N GLY A 645 -40.91 -15.19 -28.45
CA GLY A 645 -40.79 -16.41 -29.26
C GLY A 645 -41.20 -16.24 -30.73
N THR A 646 -42.08 -15.28 -31.02
CA THR A 646 -42.62 -14.99 -32.36
C THR A 646 -42.43 -13.52 -32.75
N ALA A 647 -42.51 -13.23 -34.05
CA ALA A 647 -42.41 -11.85 -34.57
C ALA A 647 -43.56 -10.96 -34.06
N GLU A 648 -44.76 -11.52 -33.87
CA GLU A 648 -45.92 -10.79 -33.34
C GLU A 648 -45.74 -10.46 -31.85
N GLU A 649 -45.24 -11.40 -31.06
CA GLU A 649 -44.91 -11.16 -29.64
C GLU A 649 -43.82 -10.08 -29.49
N LYS A 650 -42.79 -10.14 -30.33
CA LYS A 650 -41.74 -9.12 -30.36
C LYS A 650 -42.30 -7.73 -30.70
N ALA A 651 -43.18 -7.63 -31.71
CA ALA A 651 -43.80 -6.36 -32.08
C ALA A 651 -44.67 -5.78 -30.96
N LYS A 652 -45.47 -6.62 -30.26
CA LYS A 652 -46.28 -6.20 -29.10
C LYS A 652 -45.41 -5.72 -27.94
N ARG A 653 -44.30 -6.41 -27.67
CA ARG A 653 -43.33 -6.00 -26.65
C ARG A 653 -42.67 -4.66 -26.99
N ASP A 654 -42.23 -4.50 -28.24
CA ASP A 654 -41.61 -3.26 -28.70
C ASP A 654 -42.59 -2.07 -28.62
N GLU A 655 -43.87 -2.29 -28.95
CA GLU A 655 -44.94 -1.29 -28.78
C GLU A 655 -45.15 -0.93 -27.30
N ALA A 656 -45.21 -1.91 -26.40
CA ALA A 656 -45.37 -1.67 -24.97
C ALA A 656 -44.18 -0.90 -24.37
N LEU A 657 -42.95 -1.23 -24.78
CA LEU A 657 -41.72 -0.56 -24.34
C LEU A 657 -41.61 0.88 -24.85
N ALA A 658 -42.28 1.23 -25.95
CA ALA A 658 -42.19 2.56 -26.55
C ALA A 658 -42.64 3.67 -25.59
N GLU A 659 -43.66 3.45 -24.77
CA GLU A 659 -44.13 4.44 -23.79
C GLU A 659 -43.13 4.65 -22.65
N THR A 660 -42.50 3.57 -22.17
CA THR A 660 -41.47 3.66 -21.12
C THR A 660 -40.17 4.26 -21.64
N TYR A 661 -39.81 4.02 -22.92
CA TYR A 661 -38.67 4.68 -23.56
C TYR A 661 -38.86 6.19 -23.72
N LYS A 662 -40.10 6.68 -23.89
CA LYS A 662 -40.37 8.13 -23.96
C LYS A 662 -39.98 8.86 -22.68
N VAL A 663 -40.15 8.21 -21.53
CA VAL A 663 -39.74 8.72 -20.21
C VAL A 663 -38.32 8.29 -19.81
N GLY A 664 -37.54 7.73 -20.74
CA GLY A 664 -36.12 7.40 -20.52
C GLY A 664 -35.84 6.11 -19.74
N LEU A 665 -36.86 5.31 -19.43
CA LEU A 665 -36.70 3.96 -18.87
C LEU A 665 -36.30 2.99 -19.99
N ASP A 666 -35.00 2.96 -20.31
CA ASP A 666 -34.44 2.10 -21.36
C ASP A 666 -33.37 1.13 -20.83
N MET A 667 -32.64 0.48 -21.74
CA MET A 667 -31.59 -0.46 -21.37
C MET A 667 -30.46 0.18 -20.55
N THR A 668 -30.25 1.50 -20.65
CA THR A 668 -29.29 2.25 -19.84
C THR A 668 -29.73 2.29 -18.38
N TRP A 669 -31.03 2.42 -18.11
CA TRP A 669 -31.56 2.31 -16.75
C TRP A 669 -31.35 0.91 -16.19
N LEU A 670 -31.61 -0.13 -17.00
CA LEU A 670 -31.41 -1.51 -16.57
C LEU A 670 -29.94 -1.77 -16.21
N GLN A 671 -29.00 -1.24 -16.99
CA GLN A 671 -27.56 -1.31 -16.68
C GLN A 671 -27.22 -0.61 -15.37
N ALA A 672 -27.80 0.56 -15.09
CA ALA A 672 -27.60 1.27 -13.83
C ALA A 672 -28.11 0.47 -12.62
N VAL A 673 -29.27 -0.17 -12.73
CA VAL A 673 -29.82 -1.04 -11.68
C VAL A 673 -28.99 -2.31 -11.50
N LEU A 674 -28.56 -2.94 -12.59
CA LEU A 674 -27.67 -4.10 -12.55
C LEU A 674 -26.36 -3.78 -11.83
N ALA A 675 -25.78 -2.60 -12.08
CA ALA A 675 -24.59 -2.12 -11.39
C ALA A 675 -24.86 -1.89 -9.90
N ALA A 676 -25.95 -1.19 -9.55
CA ALA A 676 -26.32 -0.88 -8.16
C ALA A 676 -26.53 -2.13 -7.31
N TYR A 677 -27.07 -3.21 -7.89
CA TYR A 677 -27.45 -4.43 -7.18
C TYR A 677 -26.39 -5.55 -7.27
N CYS A 678 -25.25 -5.30 -7.93
CA CYS A 678 -24.21 -6.31 -8.08
C CYS A 678 -23.75 -6.84 -6.70
N GLU A 679 -23.86 -8.16 -6.48
CA GLU A 679 -23.53 -8.84 -5.20
C GLU A 679 -24.32 -8.35 -3.97
N ARG A 680 -25.59 -7.99 -4.15
CA ARG A 680 -26.46 -7.45 -3.10
C ARG A 680 -27.82 -8.12 -2.99
N ARG A 681 -28.47 -7.93 -1.85
CA ARG A 681 -29.84 -8.32 -1.55
C ARG A 681 -30.67 -7.12 -1.12
N PHE A 682 -31.94 -7.14 -1.51
CA PHE A 682 -32.93 -6.17 -1.09
C PHE A 682 -33.36 -6.54 0.32
N ILE A 683 -33.39 -5.55 1.21
CA ILE A 683 -33.74 -5.74 2.61
C ILE A 683 -34.81 -4.75 3.06
N VAL A 684 -35.55 -5.14 4.09
CA VAL A 684 -36.40 -4.24 4.90
C VAL A 684 -36.00 -4.39 6.36
N THR A 685 -35.88 -3.27 7.06
CA THR A 685 -35.52 -3.22 8.48
C THR A 685 -36.74 -2.98 9.38
N ASP A 686 -36.61 -3.31 10.67
CA ASP A 686 -37.63 -3.03 11.70
C ASP A 686 -37.93 -1.54 11.90
N SER A 687 -36.97 -0.68 11.57
CA SER A 687 -37.13 0.78 11.52
C SER A 687 -37.96 1.28 10.32
N GLY A 688 -38.38 0.38 9.42
CA GLY A 688 -39.21 0.70 8.25
C GLY A 688 -38.42 1.08 7.00
N HIS A 689 -37.09 1.11 7.04
CA HIS A 689 -36.27 1.48 5.88
C HIS A 689 -36.04 0.29 4.93
N MET A 690 -36.01 0.60 3.63
CA MET A 690 -35.61 -0.30 2.55
C MET A 690 -34.14 -0.08 2.17
N GLY A 691 -33.46 -1.13 1.72
CA GLY A 691 -32.05 -1.04 1.37
C GLY A 691 -31.53 -2.12 0.45
N LEU A 692 -30.29 -1.93 0.00
CA LEU A 692 -29.48 -2.91 -0.72
C LEU A 692 -28.28 -3.26 0.15
N ALA A 693 -28.21 -4.48 0.65
CA ALA A 693 -27.16 -4.94 1.56
C ALA A 693 -26.30 -6.03 0.92
N HIS A 694 -25.10 -6.26 1.47
CA HIS A 694 -24.20 -7.34 1.06
C HIS A 694 -24.94 -8.68 0.87
N HIS A 695 -24.64 -9.44 -0.19
CA HIS A 695 -25.38 -10.67 -0.49
C HIS A 695 -25.37 -11.74 0.60
N GLN A 696 -24.41 -11.68 1.55
CA GLN A 696 -24.35 -12.56 2.72
C GLN A 696 -25.24 -12.11 3.88
N VAL A 697 -26.00 -11.01 3.74
CA VAL A 697 -26.94 -10.54 4.75
C VAL A 697 -27.98 -11.60 5.11
N LEU A 698 -28.31 -11.68 6.39
CA LEU A 698 -29.33 -12.53 6.99
C LEU A 698 -30.36 -11.70 7.76
N GLU A 699 -31.55 -12.26 7.93
CA GLU A 699 -32.52 -11.71 8.89
C GLU A 699 -31.92 -11.76 10.30
N GLY A 700 -32.10 -10.67 11.05
CA GLY A 700 -31.47 -10.47 12.35
C GLY A 700 -30.15 -9.71 12.31
N ASP A 701 -29.50 -9.57 11.14
CA ASP A 701 -28.34 -8.68 10.98
C ASP A 701 -28.73 -7.21 11.21
N VAL A 702 -27.76 -6.39 11.59
CA VAL A 702 -27.95 -4.98 11.94
C VAL A 702 -27.40 -4.10 10.82
N ILE A 703 -28.17 -3.11 10.38
CA ILE A 703 -27.69 -2.04 9.50
C ILE A 703 -27.25 -0.87 10.38
N ALA A 704 -26.00 -0.43 10.24
CA ALA A 704 -25.43 0.62 11.06
C ALA A 704 -24.62 1.62 10.22
N VAL A 705 -24.63 2.88 10.64
CA VAL A 705 -23.68 3.90 10.16
C VAL A 705 -22.53 3.98 11.16
N VAL A 706 -21.30 3.77 10.69
CA VAL A 706 -20.09 3.81 11.51
C VAL A 706 -19.30 5.06 11.18
N MET A 707 -18.77 5.73 12.20
CA MET A 707 -17.94 6.92 12.05
C MET A 707 -16.70 6.58 11.20
N GLY A 708 -16.38 7.42 10.22
CA GLY A 708 -15.26 7.20 9.29
C GLY A 708 -15.50 6.24 8.12
N LEU A 709 -16.61 5.48 8.07
CA LEU A 709 -17.00 4.72 6.85
C LEU A 709 -17.83 5.59 5.91
N GLU A 710 -17.62 5.46 4.60
CA GLU A 710 -18.38 6.23 3.59
C GLU A 710 -19.81 5.72 3.35
N TRP A 711 -20.12 4.51 3.81
CA TRP A 711 -21.41 3.85 3.62
C TRP A 711 -21.91 3.23 4.92
N PRO A 712 -23.23 3.08 5.07
CA PRO A 712 -23.79 2.13 6.03
C PRO A 712 -23.21 0.72 5.81
N CYS A 713 -23.19 -0.08 6.87
CA CYS A 713 -22.66 -1.43 6.85
C CYS A 713 -23.63 -2.42 7.49
N VAL A 714 -23.42 -3.69 7.16
CA VAL A 714 -24.10 -4.85 7.72
C VAL A 714 -23.22 -5.44 8.81
N LEU A 715 -23.72 -5.41 10.05
CA LEU A 715 -23.08 -6.00 11.22
C LEU A 715 -23.89 -7.19 11.72
N ARG A 716 -23.28 -8.37 11.80
CA ARG A 716 -23.90 -9.57 12.35
C ARG A 716 -23.56 -9.72 13.84
N PRO A 717 -24.54 -9.70 14.74
CA PRO A 717 -24.27 -9.95 16.16
C PRO A 717 -23.77 -11.38 16.38
N LYS A 718 -22.64 -11.56 17.10
CA LYS A 718 -22.22 -12.89 17.56
C LYS A 718 -23.07 -13.29 18.78
N SER A 719 -23.75 -14.43 18.71
CA SER A 719 -24.50 -14.98 19.85
C SER A 719 -24.14 -16.45 20.10
N ASN A 720 -23.75 -16.78 21.33
CA ASN A 720 -23.62 -18.16 21.80
C ASN A 720 -24.60 -18.37 22.96
N GLY A 721 -25.87 -18.57 22.63
CA GLY A 721 -26.88 -19.18 23.49
C GLY A 721 -27.39 -18.39 24.70
N GLU A 722 -26.56 -17.60 25.40
CA GLU A 722 -26.96 -16.97 26.68
C GLU A 722 -26.32 -15.59 27.00
N LYS A 723 -25.30 -15.13 26.25
CA LYS A 723 -24.73 -13.77 26.42
C LYS A 723 -24.82 -12.97 25.11
N HIS A 724 -25.45 -11.81 25.18
CA HIS A 724 -25.71 -10.90 24.05
C HIS A 724 -24.55 -9.94 23.71
N ASP A 725 -23.33 -10.20 24.18
CA ASP A 725 -22.24 -9.21 24.11
C ASP A 725 -20.89 -9.86 23.73
N GLN A 726 -20.86 -10.57 22.59
CA GLN A 726 -19.65 -11.17 22.01
C GLN A 726 -19.14 -10.38 20.80
N GLY A 727 -19.58 -9.12 20.64
CA GLY A 727 -19.24 -8.28 19.49
C GLY A 727 -19.99 -8.61 18.21
N TYR A 728 -19.48 -8.11 17.09
CA TYR A 728 -20.11 -8.14 15.77
C TYR A 728 -19.13 -8.65 14.71
N GLU A 729 -19.66 -9.28 13.66
CA GLU A 729 -18.94 -9.52 12.42
C GLU A 729 -19.31 -8.46 11.39
N PHE A 730 -18.31 -7.86 10.74
CA PHE A 730 -18.51 -7.05 9.55
C PHE A 730 -18.81 -7.97 8.35
N ILE A 731 -20.02 -7.84 7.82
CA ILE A 731 -20.46 -8.63 6.67
C ILE A 731 -20.19 -7.89 5.36
N GLY A 732 -20.29 -6.56 5.37
CA GLY A 732 -20.06 -5.74 4.20
C GLY A 732 -20.89 -4.48 4.24
N ASP A 733 -21.12 -3.94 3.05
CA ASP A 733 -21.79 -2.68 2.81
C ASP A 733 -23.30 -2.76 2.76
N ALA A 734 -23.92 -1.61 3.00
CA ALA A 734 -25.34 -1.41 2.79
C ALA A 734 -25.63 0.00 2.25
N TYR A 735 -26.66 0.07 1.41
CA TYR A 735 -27.38 1.29 1.07
C TYR A 735 -28.72 1.20 1.77
N CYS A 736 -29.15 2.28 2.40
CA CYS A 736 -30.42 2.33 3.09
C CYS A 736 -31.11 3.64 2.71
N HIS A 737 -32.24 3.56 2.01
CA HIS A 737 -32.89 4.73 1.46
C HIS A 737 -33.47 5.61 2.58
N GLY A 738 -33.18 6.92 2.54
CA GLY A 738 -33.62 7.89 3.54
C GLY A 738 -32.62 8.18 4.67
N VAL A 739 -31.45 7.54 4.68
CA VAL A 739 -30.38 7.79 5.67
C VAL A 739 -29.03 8.11 5.01
N MET A 740 -29.03 8.36 3.69
CA MET A 740 -27.81 8.49 2.90
C MET A 740 -27.22 9.92 2.85
N ASN A 741 -27.83 10.91 3.52
CA ASN A 741 -27.32 12.28 3.60
C ASN A 741 -26.82 12.62 5.01
N GLY A 742 -26.47 11.60 5.81
CA GLY A 742 -25.92 11.78 7.16
C GLY A 742 -26.96 12.04 8.25
N GLU A 743 -28.25 11.91 7.95
CA GLU A 743 -29.37 12.17 8.88
C GLU A 743 -29.24 11.33 10.16
N ALA A 744 -28.70 10.11 10.05
CA ALA A 744 -28.47 9.23 11.19
C ALA A 744 -27.35 9.72 12.14
N MET A 745 -26.41 10.53 11.65
CA MET A 745 -25.18 10.89 12.37
C MET A 745 -25.19 12.31 12.97
N GLU A 746 -26.16 13.16 12.61
CA GLU A 746 -26.23 14.55 13.10
C GLU A 746 -26.14 14.67 14.63
N GLY A 747 -26.82 13.78 15.37
CA GLY A 747 -26.79 13.74 16.82
C GLY A 747 -25.42 13.39 17.40
N ILE A 748 -24.73 12.41 16.79
CA ILE A 748 -23.42 11.94 17.24
C ILE A 748 -22.35 13.00 16.93
N ILE A 749 -22.40 13.60 15.75
CA ILE A 749 -21.44 14.63 15.30
C ILE A 749 -21.60 15.92 16.11
N SER A 750 -22.84 16.32 16.44
CA SER A 750 -23.12 17.48 17.28
C SER A 750 -22.86 17.25 18.77
N GLY A 751 -22.58 16.01 19.19
CA GLY A 751 -22.37 15.61 20.58
C GLY A 751 -23.66 15.58 21.43
N SER A 752 -24.83 15.57 20.78
CA SER A 752 -26.13 15.45 21.45
C SER A 752 -26.59 13.99 21.63
N ASP A 753 -25.91 13.05 20.96
CA ASP A 753 -26.10 11.60 21.04
C ASP A 753 -24.74 10.94 21.32
N GLU A 754 -24.66 10.08 22.35
CA GLU A 754 -23.42 9.38 22.67
C GLU A 754 -23.09 8.27 21.68
N GLY A 755 -24.03 7.81 20.85
CA GLY A 755 -23.84 6.70 19.91
C GLY A 755 -23.58 5.35 20.58
N GLU A 756 -23.35 4.32 19.76
CA GLU A 756 -23.06 2.95 20.19
C GLU A 756 -21.62 2.55 19.82
N ILE A 757 -21.01 1.68 20.64
CA ILE A 757 -19.70 1.09 20.35
C ILE A 757 -19.91 -0.34 19.84
N PHE A 758 -19.45 -0.61 18.63
CA PHE A 758 -19.43 -1.93 18.03
C PHE A 758 -18.02 -2.51 18.10
N THR A 759 -17.87 -3.67 18.75
CA THR A 759 -16.59 -4.40 18.73
C THR A 759 -16.62 -5.41 17.58
N LEU A 760 -15.89 -5.12 16.50
CA LEU A 760 -15.72 -5.98 15.34
C LEU A 760 -14.70 -7.08 15.64
N ARG A 761 -15.04 -8.32 15.30
CA ARG A 761 -14.24 -9.51 15.57
C ARG A 761 -14.00 -10.38 14.36
#